data_AF-A0AAV8PXW1-F1
#
_entry.id   AF-A0AAV8PXW1-F1
#
_cell.length_a   1.000
_cell.length_b   1.000
_cell.length_c   1.000
_cell.angle_alpha   90.00
_cell.angle_beta   90.00
_cell.angle_gamma   90.00
#
_symmetry.space_group_name_H-M   'P 1'
#
loop_
_entity.id
_entity.type
_entity.pdbx_description
1 polymer ?
#
loop_
_entity_poly.entity_id
_entity_poly.type
_entity_poly.pdbx_seq_one_letter_code
_entity_poly.pdbx_strand_id
1 'polypeptide(L)'
;MATICAHRAPFAAAKPQAPDGGPRPPPPSAVGSPRWIRRSYCSLVARWWSAAERRSRKGEEEERPYLSAIGKAADPDGGAFQENGLLDPTLLAIGRTQNLGDDSVGEQRTEEPAGVLEELETNGDDSVSASRTVLDSSVEVSDSSTVPDSIVEETEAEKEVLVSSSALDVEEEEETDEQEQTQTRVTRTIVFVSAEAAPYSKTGGLGDVCGSLPISLAARGHRVMVVSPRYLHGVSNKNLANAIDTGVRIKVLCFGGEHEVSFYHEYRAGVDWVFVDHPSYHRPGNPYGDSNGAFGDNQFRFTILCYAACEAPLVLPLGGYTYGEKSLFIVNDWHASLVAVLLAAKYRPYGVYKDARSILVIHNLAHQGVEPATTFEYLGLPPQWYGALEWIFPTWARKHALDKGEAVNLLKGAIVTADRIVTVSQGYSWEITTAEGGHGLNELLNSRKFVLNGITNGIDTNEWNPTSDKHISFHYSVDDLSEKAQCKAALQKELGLPIRPDCPLIGFIGRLDYQKGIDVIRSALHELLQDDIQFIMLGSGDPETEDWMRWVESTNREKFRGWVGFNVPVSHRITAGCDILLMPSRYEPCGLNQLYAMRYGTVPVVNCTGGLRDTVENFDPFANDSSGQGTGWRFSPLSKESMLLKLRVAIQTFREHKASWEGLMKRGMSKDFSWDSAAIQYERIFDWTFVDPPYIR
;
A
#
# COMPACT_ATOMS: atom_id res chain seq x y z
N MET A 1 -28.29 59.42 3.81
CA MET A 1 -26.93 59.59 4.37
C MET A 1 -26.03 58.65 3.55
N ALA A 2 -25.12 59.07 2.66
CA ALA A 2 -24.13 60.18 2.71
C ALA A 2 -23.06 59.89 3.79
N THR A 3 -21.74 59.85 3.55
CA THR A 3 -20.86 60.20 2.40
C THR A 3 -19.54 59.37 2.56
N ILE A 4 -19.02 58.57 1.61
CA ILE A 4 -18.16 58.87 0.43
C ILE A 4 -16.75 59.46 0.73
N CYS A 5 -15.71 58.91 0.07
CA CYS A 5 -14.31 59.42 -0.10
C CYS A 5 -13.33 59.42 1.11
N ALA A 6 -11.99 59.40 0.96
CA ALA A 6 -11.10 59.03 -0.16
C ALA A 6 -9.61 58.87 0.28
N HIS A 7 -8.73 58.44 -0.65
CA HIS A 7 -7.28 58.22 -0.47
C HIS A 7 -6.45 59.41 0.04
N ARG A 8 -5.27 59.11 0.63
CA ARG A 8 -3.95 59.59 0.13
C ARG A 8 -2.74 58.87 0.77
N ALA A 9 -1.62 58.92 0.05
CA ALA A 9 -0.24 58.56 0.43
C ALA A 9 0.72 59.46 -0.39
N PRO A 10 2.07 59.39 -0.26
CA PRO A 10 2.92 58.78 0.76
C PRO A 10 3.84 59.82 1.46
N PHE A 11 4.84 59.40 2.23
CA PHE A 11 6.00 60.22 2.66
C PHE A 11 7.29 59.40 2.67
N ALA A 12 8.46 60.05 2.64
CA ALA A 12 9.76 59.39 2.40
C ALA A 12 10.94 59.96 3.21
N ALA A 13 11.92 59.06 3.45
CA ALA A 13 13.35 59.29 3.70
C ALA A 13 13.84 60.12 4.91
N ALA A 14 14.56 59.44 5.82
CA ALA A 14 15.79 59.95 6.46
C ALA A 14 16.66 58.77 6.96
N LYS A 15 17.99 58.98 7.12
CA LYS A 15 18.95 58.03 7.70
C LYS A 15 19.50 58.57 9.05
N PRO A 16 19.91 57.70 9.98
CA PRO A 16 20.99 57.99 10.93
C PRO A 16 22.34 57.43 10.44
N GLN A 17 23.45 57.93 11.01
CA GLN A 17 24.83 57.46 10.77
C GLN A 17 25.30 56.47 11.86
N ALA A 18 26.46 55.85 11.64
CA ALA A 18 27.09 54.90 12.58
C ALA A 18 28.31 55.53 13.31
N PRO A 19 28.74 54.96 14.45
CA PRO A 19 30.07 55.15 15.03
C PRO A 19 31.02 53.95 14.77
N ASP A 20 32.29 54.13 15.12
CA ASP A 20 33.45 53.38 14.60
C ASP A 20 33.74 51.97 15.19
N GLY A 21 34.52 51.21 14.41
CA GLY A 21 35.89 50.88 14.84
C GLY A 21 36.15 49.63 15.68
N GLY A 22 36.28 48.46 15.04
CA GLY A 22 36.90 47.28 15.65
C GLY A 22 37.22 46.17 14.63
N PRO A 23 38.40 45.52 14.67
CA PRO A 23 38.78 44.51 13.68
C PRO A 23 38.01 43.20 13.91
N ARG A 24 37.39 42.67 12.85
CA ARG A 24 36.78 41.32 12.85
C ARG A 24 37.83 40.27 12.46
N PRO A 25 37.80 39.06 13.05
CA PRO A 25 38.67 37.96 12.61
C PRO A 25 38.31 37.51 11.18
N PRO A 26 39.27 36.94 10.43
CA PRO A 26 39.01 36.43 9.08
C PRO A 26 38.08 35.20 9.12
N PRO A 27 37.23 35.00 8.08
CA PRO A 27 36.44 33.78 7.97
C PRO A 27 37.33 32.55 7.72
N PRO A 28 36.94 31.36 8.19
CA PRO A 28 37.68 30.13 7.94
C PRO A 28 37.77 29.84 6.43
N SER A 29 38.91 29.30 6.00
CA SER A 29 39.26 29.11 4.60
C SER A 29 38.39 28.06 3.90
N ALA A 30 38.02 28.35 2.65
CA ALA A 30 37.27 27.43 1.80
C ALA A 30 38.17 26.28 1.32
N VAL A 31 38.17 25.17 2.04
CA VAL A 31 38.73 23.90 1.55
C VAL A 31 37.78 23.33 0.50
N GLY A 32 38.25 23.21 -0.75
CA GLY A 32 37.40 22.83 -1.88
C GLY A 32 37.00 21.35 -1.87
N SER A 33 35.73 21.05 -1.59
CA SER A 33 35.15 19.72 -1.80
C SER A 33 34.96 19.43 -3.30
N PRO A 34 35.51 18.33 -3.88
CA PRO A 34 35.31 18.00 -5.28
C PRO A 34 33.85 17.78 -5.65
N ARG A 35 33.36 18.47 -6.69
CA ARG A 35 31.99 18.29 -7.24
C ARG A 35 31.89 17.03 -8.11
N TRP A 36 31.83 15.85 -7.49
CA TRP A 36 31.54 14.59 -8.22
C TRP A 36 30.49 13.73 -7.52
N ILE A 37 29.54 13.24 -8.33
CA ILE A 37 28.53 12.20 -8.03
C ILE A 37 27.70 12.41 -6.75
N ARG A 38 26.71 13.32 -6.81
CA ARG A 38 25.47 13.19 -6.01
C ARG A 38 24.36 12.58 -6.86
N ARG A 39 24.13 11.27 -6.71
CA ARG A 39 22.88 10.57 -7.08
C ARG A 39 22.60 9.51 -6.01
N SER A 40 21.41 9.54 -5.41
CA SER A 40 21.05 8.61 -4.33
C SER A 40 21.10 7.15 -4.79
N TYR A 41 21.57 6.26 -3.92
CA TYR A 41 21.78 4.84 -4.22
C TYR A 41 20.49 4.15 -4.69
N CYS A 42 19.34 4.46 -4.09
CA CYS A 42 18.05 3.83 -4.37
C CYS A 42 17.50 4.17 -5.76
N SER A 43 17.63 5.41 -6.24
CA SER A 43 17.04 5.82 -7.53
C SER A 43 17.78 5.25 -8.74
N LEU A 44 19.04 4.82 -8.57
CA LEU A 44 19.71 4.00 -9.57
C LEU A 44 19.20 2.56 -9.56
N VAL A 45 19.09 1.89 -8.41
CA VAL A 45 18.72 0.45 -8.36
C VAL A 45 17.40 0.17 -9.09
N ALA A 46 16.35 0.96 -8.80
CA ALA A 46 15.06 0.82 -9.49
C ALA A 46 15.14 1.08 -11.01
N ARG A 47 15.94 2.08 -11.44
CA ARG A 47 16.13 2.40 -12.88
C ARG A 47 17.05 1.41 -13.61
N TRP A 48 17.92 0.71 -12.89
CA TRP A 48 18.88 -0.24 -13.45
C TRP A 48 18.32 -1.66 -13.54
N TRP A 49 17.40 -2.08 -12.67
CA TRP A 49 16.68 -3.36 -12.81
C TRP A 49 15.97 -3.42 -14.17
N SER A 50 15.11 -2.43 -14.45
CA SER A 50 14.45 -2.22 -15.76
C SER A 50 15.39 -1.77 -16.89
N ALA A 51 16.71 -1.85 -16.72
CA ALA A 51 17.71 -1.64 -17.78
C ALA A 51 18.54 -2.90 -18.04
N ALA A 52 18.87 -3.68 -17.00
CA ALA A 52 19.42 -5.03 -17.10
C ALA A 52 18.42 -5.97 -17.78
N GLU A 53 17.15 -5.90 -17.39
CA GLU A 53 16.03 -6.65 -17.99
C GLU A 53 15.88 -6.37 -19.50
N ARG A 54 16.04 -5.10 -19.92
CA ARG A 54 16.08 -4.68 -21.34
C ARG A 54 17.33 -5.15 -22.10
N ARG A 55 18.38 -5.58 -21.41
CA ARG A 55 19.54 -6.26 -22.02
C ARG A 55 19.32 -7.77 -22.08
N SER A 56 18.72 -8.37 -21.06
CA SER A 56 18.36 -9.80 -21.06
C SER A 56 17.43 -10.13 -22.24
N ARG A 57 16.37 -9.35 -22.45
CA ARG A 57 15.45 -9.51 -23.60
C ARG A 57 16.05 -9.11 -24.97
N LYS A 58 17.31 -8.66 -25.01
CA LYS A 58 18.09 -8.43 -26.25
C LYS A 58 19.23 -9.42 -26.42
N GLY A 59 19.40 -10.37 -25.50
CA GLY A 59 20.44 -11.41 -25.59
C GLY A 59 20.10 -12.58 -26.51
N GLU A 60 18.84 -12.69 -26.94
CA GLU A 60 18.34 -13.84 -27.73
C GLU A 60 18.12 -13.51 -29.22
N GLU A 61 18.32 -12.24 -29.63
CA GLU A 61 18.23 -11.79 -31.03
C GLU A 61 19.41 -10.88 -31.42
N GLU A 62 20.59 -11.45 -31.72
CA GLU A 62 21.55 -10.97 -32.73
C GLU A 62 22.82 -11.85 -32.82
N GLU A 63 22.79 -12.93 -33.63
CA GLU A 63 24.00 -13.58 -34.16
C GLU A 63 24.01 -13.56 -35.70
N ARG A 64 24.88 -12.75 -36.32
CA ARG A 64 25.78 -13.12 -37.43
C ARG A 64 26.68 -11.94 -37.89
N PRO A 65 27.80 -12.20 -38.59
CA PRO A 65 29.02 -11.43 -38.35
C PRO A 65 29.39 -10.41 -39.43
N TYR A 66 30.25 -9.47 -39.05
CA TYR A 66 31.07 -8.68 -39.97
C TYR A 66 32.50 -9.23 -40.07
N LEU A 67 32.84 -9.80 -41.23
CA LEU A 67 34.20 -10.07 -41.66
C LEU A 67 34.51 -9.24 -42.91
N SER A 68 35.27 -8.16 -42.78
CA SER A 68 36.12 -7.64 -43.86
C SER A 68 37.17 -6.65 -43.37
N ALA A 69 38.35 -6.72 -43.99
CA ALA A 69 39.37 -5.68 -44.11
C ALA A 69 39.75 -4.83 -42.87
N ILE A 70 40.85 -5.22 -42.22
CA ILE A 70 42.08 -4.42 -42.22
C ILE A 70 43.25 -5.39 -42.45
N GLY A 71 44.30 -4.92 -43.14
CA GLY A 71 45.53 -5.68 -43.32
C GLY A 71 46.73 -4.76 -43.52
N LYS A 72 47.93 -5.36 -43.41
CA LYS A 72 49.27 -4.75 -43.43
C LYS A 72 49.76 -4.12 -42.12
N ALA A 73 50.70 -4.83 -41.50
CA ALA A 73 52.04 -4.38 -41.10
C ALA A 73 52.19 -3.25 -40.04
N ALA A 74 53.23 -3.24 -39.21
CA ALA A 74 54.41 -4.13 -39.11
C ALA A 74 54.79 -4.39 -37.65
N ASP A 75 55.44 -5.52 -37.42
CA ASP A 75 56.25 -5.84 -36.23
C ASP A 75 57.74 -5.69 -36.61
N PRO A 76 58.61 -5.28 -35.66
CA PRO A 76 59.82 -6.09 -35.47
C PRO A 76 60.35 -6.20 -34.02
N ASP A 77 61.26 -7.18 -33.86
CA ASP A 77 62.29 -7.32 -32.82
C ASP A 77 61.93 -7.93 -31.45
N GLY A 78 61.44 -9.18 -31.49
CA GLY A 78 62.29 -10.33 -31.08
C GLY A 78 62.31 -10.78 -29.61
N GLY A 79 62.35 -12.11 -29.37
CA GLY A 79 62.41 -12.66 -27.99
C GLY A 79 62.64 -14.18 -27.82
N ALA A 80 62.08 -15.02 -28.71
CA ALA A 80 62.37 -16.46 -28.91
C ALA A 80 62.11 -17.52 -27.79
N PHE A 81 61.95 -18.77 -28.26
CA PHE A 81 62.02 -20.09 -27.57
C PHE A 81 60.85 -20.66 -26.71
N GLN A 82 60.14 -21.62 -27.33
CA GLN A 82 59.81 -23.02 -26.89
C GLN A 82 59.06 -23.30 -25.56
N GLU A 83 58.23 -24.36 -25.43
CA GLU A 83 57.42 -25.18 -26.39
C GLU A 83 56.45 -26.11 -25.63
N ASN A 84 55.56 -26.82 -26.36
CA ASN A 84 54.65 -27.91 -25.94
C ASN A 84 53.41 -27.52 -25.08
N GLY A 85 52.18 -27.93 -25.42
CA GLY A 85 51.71 -28.54 -26.68
C GLY A 85 50.37 -29.32 -26.55
N LEU A 86 49.66 -29.45 -27.68
CA LEU A 86 48.55 -30.41 -27.97
C LEU A 86 47.22 -30.16 -27.19
N LEU A 87 46.01 -30.36 -27.74
CA LEU A 87 45.54 -30.78 -29.07
C LEU A 87 44.11 -30.26 -29.38
N ASP A 88 43.71 -30.24 -30.66
CA ASP A 88 42.35 -29.97 -31.18
C ASP A 88 41.53 -31.30 -31.26
N PRO A 89 40.18 -31.28 -31.29
CA PRO A 89 39.49 -31.39 -32.59
C PRO A 89 38.13 -30.66 -32.72
N THR A 90 38.13 -29.57 -33.49
CA THR A 90 37.27 -29.29 -34.67
C THR A 90 35.90 -30.00 -34.89
N LEU A 91 34.93 -29.15 -35.27
CA LEU A 91 33.85 -29.31 -36.26
C LEU A 91 32.56 -30.10 -35.95
N LEU A 92 31.44 -29.46 -36.31
CA LEU A 92 30.06 -29.96 -36.27
C LEU A 92 29.37 -29.51 -37.59
N ALA A 93 28.60 -30.38 -38.25
CA ALA A 93 28.04 -30.09 -39.58
C ALA A 93 26.58 -30.55 -39.78
N ILE A 94 25.75 -29.59 -40.22
CA ILE A 94 24.62 -29.74 -41.16
C ILE A 94 23.60 -30.87 -40.91
N GLY A 95 22.35 -30.50 -40.54
CA GLY A 95 21.19 -31.38 -40.63
C GLY A 95 19.87 -30.60 -40.49
N ARG A 96 18.90 -30.83 -41.38
CA ARG A 96 17.59 -30.14 -41.42
C ARG A 96 16.44 -31.15 -41.21
N THR A 97 15.24 -30.59 -41.00
CA THR A 97 13.89 -31.13 -41.32
C THR A 97 13.29 -32.28 -40.49
N GLN A 98 12.25 -31.90 -39.72
CA GLN A 98 10.86 -32.41 -39.76
C GLN A 98 10.47 -33.83 -39.30
N ASN A 99 9.54 -33.82 -38.33
CA ASN A 99 8.24 -34.53 -38.29
C ASN A 99 8.11 -36.05 -37.98
N LEU A 100 7.17 -36.30 -37.04
CA LEU A 100 6.20 -37.42 -36.94
C LEU A 100 6.70 -38.82 -36.53
N GLY A 101 5.80 -39.58 -35.86
CA GLY A 101 6.01 -40.96 -35.35
C GLY A 101 6.76 -40.95 -34.01
N ASP A 102 6.19 -41.22 -32.84
CA ASP A 102 5.04 -42.07 -32.43
C ASP A 102 5.33 -43.59 -32.46
N ASP A 103 4.70 -44.33 -31.53
CA ASP A 103 4.88 -45.76 -31.19
C ASP A 103 6.26 -46.23 -30.62
N SER A 104 6.38 -47.29 -29.78
CA SER A 104 5.67 -47.74 -28.56
C SER A 104 6.29 -49.08 -28.04
N VAL A 105 5.78 -49.64 -26.91
CA VAL A 105 5.95 -51.04 -26.40
C VAL A 105 7.27 -51.44 -25.67
N GLY A 106 7.12 -52.23 -24.59
CA GLY A 106 8.18 -53.04 -23.92
C GLY A 106 8.77 -52.39 -22.66
N GLU A 107 8.26 -52.51 -21.43
CA GLU A 107 7.71 -53.65 -20.67
C GLU A 107 8.74 -54.71 -20.20
N GLN A 108 9.22 -54.57 -18.94
CA GLN A 108 9.50 -55.61 -17.91
C GLN A 108 10.16 -54.92 -16.69
N ARG A 109 9.58 -54.94 -15.46
CA ARG A 109 9.43 -56.01 -14.45
C ARG A 109 10.64 -56.19 -13.51
N THR A 110 10.47 -55.77 -12.26
CA THR A 110 10.71 -56.44 -10.94
C THR A 110 10.70 -55.33 -9.88
N GLU A 111 9.67 -55.16 -9.06
CA GLU A 111 9.29 -55.96 -7.86
C GLU A 111 10.09 -55.60 -6.60
N GLU A 112 9.43 -55.74 -5.45
CA GLU A 112 9.79 -55.15 -4.15
C GLU A 112 10.85 -55.98 -3.36
N PRO A 113 11.09 -55.67 -2.06
CA PRO A 113 10.24 -56.32 -1.07
C PRO A 113 9.76 -55.42 0.10
N ALA A 114 8.50 -55.61 0.50
CA ALA A 114 8.04 -55.38 1.88
C ALA A 114 8.76 -56.33 2.86
N GLY A 115 8.75 -56.17 4.19
CA GLY A 115 8.07 -55.25 5.11
C GLY A 115 8.23 -55.82 6.53
N VAL A 116 7.34 -55.50 7.47
CA VAL A 116 6.85 -56.36 8.58
C VAL A 116 5.94 -55.55 9.51
N LEU A 117 4.85 -56.19 9.96
CA LEU A 117 3.96 -55.76 11.06
C LEU A 117 4.04 -56.82 12.16
N GLU A 118 3.71 -56.45 13.41
CA GLU A 118 3.38 -57.40 14.46
C GLU A 118 2.30 -56.80 15.40
N GLU A 119 1.57 -57.65 16.12
CA GLU A 119 0.22 -57.37 16.65
C GLU A 119 0.16 -57.31 18.21
N LEU A 120 -1.05 -57.49 18.77
CA LEU A 120 -1.41 -57.81 20.18
C LEU A 120 -1.59 -56.65 21.19
N GLU A 121 -2.52 -56.69 22.16
CA GLU A 121 -3.89 -57.27 22.22
C GLU A 121 -4.64 -56.83 23.52
N THR A 122 -5.98 -56.69 23.48
CA THR A 122 -6.94 -56.67 24.64
C THR A 122 -6.84 -55.48 25.65
N ASN A 123 -7.83 -55.05 26.45
CA ASN A 123 -9.26 -55.38 26.71
C ASN A 123 -10.07 -54.03 26.66
N GLY A 124 -11.39 -53.97 26.39
CA GLY A 124 -12.52 -54.23 27.32
C GLY A 124 -12.94 -52.94 28.07
N ASP A 125 -14.22 -52.52 28.20
CA ASP A 125 -15.53 -53.10 27.82
C ASP A 125 -16.59 -52.00 27.53
N ASP A 126 -17.69 -52.40 26.87
CA ASP A 126 -19.09 -51.90 26.97
C ASP A 126 -19.47 -50.42 26.66
N SER A 127 -20.66 -50.09 26.12
CA SER A 127 -21.85 -50.92 25.79
C SER A 127 -22.75 -50.31 24.69
N VAL A 128 -23.52 -51.16 24.00
CA VAL A 128 -24.90 -50.94 23.44
C VAL A 128 -25.13 -49.63 22.63
N SER A 129 -25.20 -49.62 21.28
CA SER A 129 -26.12 -50.30 20.33
C SER A 129 -27.59 -49.81 20.40
N ALA A 130 -28.40 -49.75 19.33
CA ALA A 130 -28.21 -50.21 17.95
C ALA A 130 -29.13 -49.45 16.95
N SER A 131 -28.80 -49.53 15.64
CA SER A 131 -29.69 -49.86 14.48
C SER A 131 -31.07 -49.18 14.26
N ARG A 132 -31.62 -49.06 13.04
CA ARG A 132 -31.13 -49.07 11.63
C ARG A 132 -32.30 -48.62 10.73
N THR A 133 -32.08 -47.57 9.93
CA THR A 133 -32.38 -47.40 8.48
C THR A 133 -33.68 -47.85 7.78
N VAL A 134 -33.93 -47.15 6.65
CA VAL A 134 -34.78 -47.44 5.46
C VAL A 134 -36.13 -46.70 5.37
N LEU A 135 -36.25 -45.90 4.29
CA LEU A 135 -37.37 -45.60 3.34
C LEU A 135 -38.84 -45.94 3.73
N ASP A 136 -39.90 -45.28 3.23
CA ASP A 136 -40.03 -44.60 1.92
C ASP A 136 -41.22 -43.59 1.83
N SER A 137 -41.15 -42.72 0.80
CA SER A 137 -42.20 -42.03 -0.02
C SER A 137 -43.56 -41.47 0.50
N SER A 138 -44.09 -40.54 -0.33
CA SER A 138 -45.51 -40.14 -0.54
C SER A 138 -46.21 -39.27 0.53
N VAL A 139 -46.63 -38.01 0.33
CA VAL A 139 -47.41 -37.30 -0.74
C VAL A 139 -48.91 -37.14 -0.40
N GLU A 140 -49.40 -35.88 -0.42
CA GLU A 140 -50.81 -35.40 -0.52
C GLU A 140 -51.81 -35.65 0.65
N VAL A 141 -52.90 -34.86 0.87
CA VAL A 141 -53.20 -33.41 0.70
C VAL A 141 -54.56 -33.04 1.37
N SER A 142 -54.93 -31.74 1.38
CA SER A 142 -56.30 -31.16 1.53
C SER A 142 -57.06 -31.19 2.88
N ASP A 143 -57.08 -30.02 3.53
CA ASP A 143 -58.24 -29.11 3.71
C ASP A 143 -59.43 -29.32 4.67
N SER A 144 -59.83 -28.16 5.21
CA SER A 144 -61.18 -27.71 5.64
C SER A 144 -61.86 -28.43 6.82
N SER A 145 -62.13 -27.82 7.99
CA SER A 145 -62.72 -26.51 8.38
C SER A 145 -64.25 -26.49 8.52
N THR A 146 -64.76 -26.03 9.68
CA THR A 146 -65.79 -24.96 9.82
C THR A 146 -66.12 -24.64 11.30
N VAL A 147 -66.57 -23.39 11.53
CA VAL A 147 -67.14 -22.79 12.77
C VAL A 147 -68.63 -22.41 12.47
N PRO A 148 -69.48 -21.69 13.27
CA PRO A 148 -69.31 -20.81 14.46
C PRO A 148 -69.92 -21.43 15.76
N ASP A 149 -70.78 -20.88 16.67
CA ASP A 149 -71.61 -19.66 16.83
C ASP A 149 -72.24 -19.62 18.27
N SER A 150 -72.73 -18.54 18.93
CA SER A 150 -72.37 -17.10 19.07
C SER A 150 -73.18 -16.47 20.28
N ILE A 151 -73.55 -15.17 20.22
CA ILE A 151 -74.71 -14.47 20.90
C ILE A 151 -74.59 -13.83 22.33
N VAL A 152 -74.60 -12.47 22.34
CA VAL A 152 -75.37 -11.45 23.16
C VAL A 152 -75.16 -11.36 24.70
N GLU A 153 -74.65 -10.31 25.37
CA GLU A 153 -74.86 -8.82 25.39
C GLU A 153 -75.84 -8.30 26.51
N GLU A 154 -75.78 -6.99 26.83
CA GLU A 154 -76.60 -6.17 27.78
C GLU A 154 -76.36 -6.26 29.31
N THR A 155 -76.35 -5.17 30.12
CA THR A 155 -75.89 -3.75 29.98
C THR A 155 -75.78 -3.08 31.39
N GLU A 156 -74.90 -2.06 31.53
CA GLU A 156 -74.94 -0.82 32.37
C GLU A 156 -75.65 -0.76 33.77
N ALA A 157 -75.32 0.09 34.76
CA ALA A 157 -74.32 1.15 35.06
C ALA A 157 -74.58 1.55 36.55
N GLU A 158 -73.83 2.31 37.36
CA GLU A 158 -72.49 2.96 37.47
C GLU A 158 -72.35 3.29 39.00
N LYS A 159 -71.33 3.87 39.67
CA LYS A 159 -69.97 4.46 39.50
C LYS A 159 -69.36 4.42 40.95
N GLU A 160 -68.11 4.69 41.33
CA GLU A 160 -66.78 5.06 40.80
C GLU A 160 -65.76 4.47 41.85
N VAL A 161 -64.43 4.63 41.92
CA VAL A 161 -63.45 5.55 41.32
C VAL A 161 -62.05 4.88 41.19
N LEU A 162 -61.12 5.63 40.60
CA LEU A 162 -59.66 5.40 40.43
C LEU A 162 -58.96 4.73 41.63
N VAL A 163 -57.95 3.86 41.44
CA VAL A 163 -56.82 3.96 40.48
C VAL A 163 -56.65 2.66 39.66
N SER A 164 -56.31 2.80 38.37
CA SER A 164 -56.20 1.71 37.39
C SER A 164 -54.78 1.18 37.19
N SER A 165 -54.64 -0.14 37.13
CA SER A 165 -53.53 -0.84 36.47
C SER A 165 -53.96 -1.26 35.06
N SER A 166 -53.15 -0.98 34.04
CA SER A 166 -53.28 -1.52 32.68
C SER A 166 -51.99 -2.24 32.29
N ALA A 167 -52.12 -3.44 31.74
CA ALA A 167 -50.97 -4.24 31.32
C ALA A 167 -50.63 -3.98 29.85
N LEU A 168 -49.34 -3.72 29.62
CA LEU A 168 -48.57 -3.81 28.38
C LEU A 168 -49.33 -4.35 27.15
N ASP A 169 -49.62 -3.48 26.20
CA ASP A 169 -49.87 -3.83 24.80
C ASP A 169 -48.55 -4.09 24.05
N VAL A 170 -48.64 -4.63 22.83
CA VAL A 170 -47.49 -5.06 22.01
C VAL A 170 -47.08 -3.98 21.01
N GLU A 171 -45.87 -3.43 21.16
CA GLU A 171 -45.20 -2.57 20.17
C GLU A 171 -43.72 -2.96 19.98
N GLU A 172 -43.37 -3.31 18.74
CA GLU A 172 -42.07 -3.15 18.05
C GLU A 172 -40.75 -3.52 18.77
N GLU A 173 -40.38 -4.82 18.74
CA GLU A 173 -38.99 -5.29 18.97
C GLU A 173 -38.15 -5.28 17.66
N GLU A 174 -37.95 -4.12 17.01
CA GLU A 174 -37.07 -3.99 15.82
C GLU A 174 -36.07 -2.80 15.87
N GLU A 175 -35.61 -2.35 17.05
CA GLU A 175 -34.61 -1.24 17.13
C GLU A 175 -33.52 -1.38 18.23
N THR A 176 -32.86 -2.54 18.36
CA THR A 176 -31.71 -2.71 19.30
C THR A 176 -30.44 -3.39 18.79
N ASP A 177 -30.47 -4.14 17.68
CA ASP A 177 -29.34 -5.01 17.27
C ASP A 177 -28.15 -4.30 16.58
N GLU A 178 -28.28 -3.05 16.14
CA GLU A 178 -27.21 -2.38 15.37
C GLU A 178 -26.00 -1.90 16.20
N GLN A 179 -26.06 -1.89 17.54
CA GLN A 179 -25.02 -1.27 18.38
C GLN A 179 -23.97 -2.23 18.96
N GLU A 180 -24.19 -3.56 18.99
CA GLU A 180 -23.29 -4.48 19.72
C GLU A 180 -21.95 -4.81 19.02
N GLN A 181 -21.76 -4.54 17.72
CA GLN A 181 -20.62 -5.09 16.96
C GLN A 181 -19.26 -4.38 17.12
N THR A 182 -19.17 -3.30 17.91
CA THR A 182 -18.02 -2.37 17.85
C THR A 182 -16.81 -2.71 18.73
N GLN A 183 -16.96 -3.46 19.84
CA GLN A 183 -15.85 -3.65 20.79
C GLN A 183 -15.02 -4.93 20.57
N THR A 184 -13.70 -4.83 20.74
CA THR A 184 -12.76 -5.96 20.60
C THR A 184 -12.85 -6.95 21.76
N ARG A 185 -12.66 -8.25 21.48
CA ARG A 185 -12.66 -9.31 22.51
C ARG A 185 -11.43 -9.30 23.42
N VAL A 186 -10.30 -8.78 22.94
CA VAL A 186 -9.02 -8.76 23.66
C VAL A 186 -8.33 -7.41 23.45
N THR A 187 -8.57 -6.48 24.38
CA THR A 187 -7.91 -5.17 24.41
C THR A 187 -6.39 -5.35 24.52
N ARG A 188 -5.62 -4.54 23.78
CA ARG A 188 -4.15 -4.62 23.72
C ARG A 188 -3.51 -3.24 23.74
N THR A 189 -2.27 -3.19 24.21
CA THR A 189 -1.38 -2.04 24.07
C THR A 189 -0.64 -2.13 22.74
N ILE A 190 -0.86 -1.18 21.84
CA ILE A 190 -0.35 -1.19 20.46
C ILE A 190 0.48 0.08 20.22
N VAL A 191 1.67 -0.08 19.61
CA VAL A 191 2.62 0.99 19.31
C VAL A 191 2.95 0.96 17.82
N PHE A 192 2.27 1.79 17.05
CA PHE A 192 2.64 2.05 15.66
C PHE A 192 3.92 2.87 15.59
N VAL A 193 4.80 2.53 14.66
CA VAL A 193 6.04 3.29 14.37
C VAL A 193 6.11 3.54 12.88
N SER A 194 6.28 4.81 12.47
CA SER A 194 6.22 5.24 11.06
C SER A 194 7.00 6.54 10.80
N ALA A 195 7.37 6.78 9.55
CA ALA A 195 7.87 8.09 9.09
C ALA A 195 6.75 9.06 8.65
N GLU A 196 5.55 8.54 8.41
CA GLU A 196 4.35 9.30 8.00
C GLU A 196 3.17 8.95 8.91
N ALA A 197 2.38 9.96 9.28
CA ALA A 197 1.11 9.82 9.99
C ALA A 197 0.20 11.00 9.62
N ALA A 198 -0.90 10.76 8.91
CA ALA A 198 -1.84 11.81 8.57
C ALA A 198 -2.58 12.34 9.82
N PRO A 199 -2.95 13.63 9.87
CA PRO A 199 -2.66 14.68 8.89
C PRO A 199 -1.28 15.34 9.09
N TYR A 200 -0.47 14.89 10.04
CA TYR A 200 0.80 15.53 10.42
C TYR A 200 1.87 15.44 9.33
N SER A 201 2.12 14.24 8.79
CA SER A 201 3.07 14.00 7.70
C SER A 201 2.55 12.93 6.73
N LYS A 202 2.52 13.25 5.43
CA LYS A 202 2.04 12.38 4.35
C LYS A 202 2.77 12.69 3.05
N THR A 203 3.19 11.64 2.34
CA THR A 203 3.66 11.67 0.94
C THR A 203 2.95 10.61 0.08
N GLY A 204 2.43 9.56 0.71
CA GLY A 204 1.70 8.48 0.07
C GLY A 204 0.78 7.74 1.05
N GLY A 205 0.35 6.54 0.67
CA GLY A 205 -0.62 5.75 1.45
C GLY A 205 -0.13 5.32 2.84
N LEU A 206 1.18 5.31 3.11
CA LEU A 206 1.74 5.05 4.45
C LEU A 206 1.16 6.01 5.49
N GLY A 207 1.12 7.31 5.17
CA GLY A 207 0.52 8.32 6.04
C GLY A 207 -0.98 8.12 6.27
N ASP A 208 -1.70 7.57 5.30
CA ASP A 208 -3.15 7.29 5.43
C ASP A 208 -3.42 6.08 6.32
N VAL A 209 -2.65 5.00 6.16
CA VAL A 209 -2.74 3.84 7.07
C VAL A 209 -2.43 4.27 8.50
N CYS A 210 -1.30 4.96 8.70
CA CYS A 210 -0.87 5.42 10.02
C CYS A 210 -1.68 6.62 10.57
N GLY A 211 -2.55 7.22 9.76
CA GLY A 211 -3.52 8.22 10.20
C GLY A 211 -4.86 7.61 10.64
N SER A 212 -5.25 6.46 10.08
CA SER A 212 -6.62 5.95 10.14
C SER A 212 -6.75 4.63 10.90
N LEU A 213 -5.94 3.62 10.58
CA LEU A 213 -5.97 2.30 11.24
C LEU A 213 -5.73 2.39 12.77
N PRO A 214 -4.85 3.27 13.29
CA PRO A 214 -4.74 3.49 14.73
C PRO A 214 -6.04 3.99 15.38
N ILE A 215 -6.84 4.80 14.67
CA ILE A 215 -8.10 5.35 15.18
C ILE A 215 -9.17 4.25 15.24
N SER A 216 -9.32 3.44 14.17
CA SER A 216 -10.21 2.27 14.19
C SER A 216 -9.86 1.29 15.32
N LEU A 217 -8.58 0.97 15.51
CA LEU A 217 -8.16 0.11 16.63
C LEU A 217 -8.42 0.74 18.01
N ALA A 218 -8.26 2.06 18.15
CA ALA A 218 -8.60 2.76 19.40
C ALA A 218 -10.11 2.77 19.67
N ALA A 219 -10.94 3.01 18.65
CA ALA A 219 -12.40 2.97 18.73
C ALA A 219 -12.91 1.57 19.16
N ARG A 220 -12.24 0.51 18.69
CA ARG A 220 -12.52 -0.88 19.10
C ARG A 220 -12.04 -1.24 20.51
N GLY A 221 -11.35 -0.32 21.21
CA GLY A 221 -10.95 -0.47 22.62
C GLY A 221 -9.48 -0.85 22.86
N HIS A 222 -8.61 -0.83 21.84
CA HIS A 222 -7.17 -0.95 22.07
C HIS A 222 -6.57 0.36 22.60
N ARG A 223 -5.50 0.28 23.40
CA ARG A 223 -4.70 1.44 23.79
C ARG A 223 -3.61 1.65 22.75
N VAL A 224 -3.78 2.66 21.88
CA VAL A 224 -2.95 2.83 20.67
C VAL A 224 -2.09 4.08 20.72
N MET A 225 -0.77 3.89 20.56
CA MET A 225 0.21 4.95 20.34
C MET A 225 0.67 4.97 18.88
N VAL A 226 0.94 6.15 18.34
CA VAL A 226 1.61 6.34 17.05
C VAL A 226 2.87 7.16 17.25
N VAL A 227 4.05 6.55 17.04
CA VAL A 227 5.36 7.21 17.13
C VAL A 227 5.82 7.62 15.74
N SER A 228 6.01 8.93 15.53
CA SER A 228 6.43 9.55 14.26
C SER A 228 7.43 10.69 14.51
N PRO A 229 8.30 11.07 13.57
CA PRO A 229 9.17 12.24 13.74
C PRO A 229 8.42 13.59 13.71
N ARG A 230 8.94 14.60 14.44
CA ARG A 230 8.39 15.95 14.50
C ARG A 230 8.91 16.84 13.35
N TYR A 231 8.21 16.85 12.22
CA TYR A 231 8.56 17.66 11.05
C TYR A 231 8.08 19.12 11.19
N LEU A 232 8.96 20.01 11.65
CA LEU A 232 8.62 21.43 11.94
C LEU A 232 8.48 22.38 10.73
N HIS A 233 8.49 21.90 9.49
CA HIS A 233 8.38 22.76 8.30
C HIS A 233 7.19 22.37 7.40
N GLY A 234 6.67 23.35 6.66
CA GLY A 234 5.53 23.15 5.76
C GLY A 234 4.19 23.03 6.50
N VAL A 235 3.25 22.29 5.91
CA VAL A 235 1.88 22.12 6.43
C VAL A 235 1.89 21.45 7.81
N SER A 236 2.81 20.51 8.02
CA SER A 236 3.00 19.73 9.24
C SER A 236 3.06 20.57 10.51
N ASN A 237 3.71 21.73 10.49
CA ASN A 237 3.86 22.60 11.66
C ASN A 237 2.49 23.09 12.18
N LYS A 238 1.55 23.45 11.30
CA LYS A 238 0.19 23.84 11.70
C LYS A 238 -0.57 22.69 12.35
N ASN A 239 -0.39 21.49 11.84
CA ASN A 239 -1.08 20.28 12.32
C ASN A 239 -0.47 19.78 13.65
N LEU A 240 0.77 20.16 13.95
CA LEU A 240 1.49 19.88 15.21
C LEU A 240 1.26 20.95 16.29
N ALA A 241 0.37 21.94 16.08
CA ALA A 241 0.16 23.04 17.02
C ALA A 241 -0.38 22.60 18.40
N ASN A 242 -1.08 21.46 18.45
CA ASN A 242 -1.61 20.85 19.68
C ASN A 242 -0.59 19.93 20.39
N ALA A 243 0.55 19.63 19.77
CA ALA A 243 1.52 18.68 20.33
C ALA A 243 2.35 19.35 21.44
N ILE A 244 2.10 18.97 22.69
CA ILE A 244 2.70 19.53 23.90
C ILE A 244 4.02 18.81 24.20
N ASP A 245 5.04 19.54 24.68
CA ASP A 245 6.28 18.94 25.15
C ASP A 245 6.04 18.11 26.43
N THR A 246 6.38 16.83 26.41
CA THR A 246 6.21 15.94 27.58
C THR A 246 7.23 16.23 28.70
N GLY A 247 8.25 17.04 28.43
CA GLY A 247 9.41 17.26 29.32
C GLY A 247 10.38 16.06 29.36
N VAL A 248 10.01 14.90 28.81
CA VAL A 248 10.86 13.71 28.79
C VAL A 248 11.93 13.85 27.70
N ARG A 249 13.16 13.46 28.05
CA ARG A 249 14.34 13.42 27.19
C ARG A 249 15.04 12.07 27.35
N ILE A 250 15.57 11.54 26.26
CA ILE A 250 16.42 10.35 26.26
C ILE A 250 17.67 10.61 25.41
N LYS A 251 18.70 9.80 25.60
CA LYS A 251 19.97 9.86 24.88
C LYS A 251 20.17 8.59 24.04
N VAL A 252 20.25 8.75 22.73
CA VAL A 252 20.47 7.68 21.76
C VAL A 252 21.95 7.60 21.42
N LEU A 253 22.58 6.45 21.68
CA LEU A 253 23.99 6.20 21.36
C LEU A 253 24.09 5.56 19.95
N CYS A 254 24.44 6.36 18.95
CA CYS A 254 24.56 5.93 17.56
C CYS A 254 25.49 6.89 16.79
N PHE A 255 25.94 6.53 15.58
CA PHE A 255 26.71 7.40 14.68
C PHE A 255 27.95 8.05 15.31
N GLY A 256 28.59 7.33 16.25
CA GLY A 256 29.79 7.77 16.96
C GLY A 256 29.54 8.83 18.06
N GLY A 257 28.28 9.12 18.39
CA GLY A 257 27.90 10.15 19.35
C GLY A 257 26.69 9.79 20.22
N GLU A 258 26.42 10.66 21.17
CA GLU A 258 25.23 10.63 22.02
C GLU A 258 24.27 11.72 21.54
N HIS A 259 23.05 11.34 21.15
CA HIS A 259 22.05 12.23 20.57
C HIS A 259 20.85 12.35 21.50
N GLU A 260 20.65 13.52 22.11
CA GLU A 260 19.45 13.79 22.89
C GLU A 260 18.24 13.95 21.96
N VAL A 261 17.13 13.29 22.30
CA VAL A 261 15.83 13.50 21.65
C VAL A 261 14.74 13.79 22.65
N SER A 262 13.73 14.50 22.18
CA SER A 262 12.58 14.94 22.97
C SER A 262 11.27 14.35 22.45
N PHE A 263 10.31 14.15 23.35
CA PHE A 263 8.99 13.64 23.01
C PHE A 263 7.94 14.73 23.17
N TYR A 264 7.16 14.96 22.13
CA TYR A 264 5.93 15.76 22.17
C TYR A 264 4.72 14.83 22.05
N HIS A 265 3.57 15.24 22.59
CA HIS A 265 2.36 14.41 22.68
C HIS A 265 1.10 15.20 22.34
N GLU A 266 0.18 14.57 21.60
CA GLU A 266 -1.22 14.99 21.46
C GLU A 266 -2.11 13.75 21.63
N TYR A 267 -3.16 13.83 22.47
CA TYR A 267 -4.19 12.80 22.54
C TYR A 267 -5.37 13.19 21.67
N ARG A 268 -5.69 12.40 20.63
CA ARG A 268 -6.73 12.75 19.65
C ARG A 268 -7.36 11.50 19.04
N ALA A 269 -8.69 11.45 19.01
CA ALA A 269 -9.48 10.36 18.45
C ALA A 269 -9.10 8.98 19.04
N GLY A 270 -8.98 8.89 20.35
CA GLY A 270 -8.61 7.67 21.07
C GLY A 270 -7.12 7.32 21.09
N VAL A 271 -6.31 7.97 20.24
CA VAL A 271 -4.90 7.62 19.98
C VAL A 271 -3.94 8.60 20.67
N ASP A 272 -2.86 8.05 21.24
CA ASP A 272 -1.69 8.78 21.74
C ASP A 272 -0.71 9.07 20.60
N TRP A 273 -0.74 10.28 20.04
CA TRP A 273 0.19 10.71 18.98
C TRP A 273 1.48 11.23 19.62
N VAL A 274 2.59 10.52 19.40
CA VAL A 274 3.90 10.81 20.01
C VAL A 274 4.89 11.22 18.93
N PHE A 275 5.43 12.43 19.06
CA PHE A 275 6.35 13.01 18.09
C PHE A 275 7.78 13.07 18.61
N VAL A 276 8.69 12.35 17.95
CA VAL A 276 10.12 12.32 18.23
C VAL A 276 10.77 13.55 17.62
N ASP A 277 11.31 14.44 18.45
CA ASP A 277 11.87 15.71 18.03
C ASP A 277 13.40 15.76 18.24
N HIS A 278 14.08 16.08 17.14
CA HIS A 278 15.52 16.21 16.99
C HIS A 278 15.82 17.09 15.76
N PRO A 279 16.87 17.93 15.74
CA PRO A 279 17.12 18.87 14.65
C PRO A 279 17.28 18.28 13.24
N SER A 280 17.55 16.97 13.11
CA SER A 280 17.60 16.29 11.80
C SER A 280 16.23 16.13 11.12
N TYR A 281 15.13 16.31 11.83
CA TYR A 281 13.76 16.35 11.26
C TYR A 281 13.30 17.77 10.90
N HIS A 282 13.95 18.81 11.43
CA HIS A 282 13.62 20.22 11.21
C HIS A 282 14.20 20.72 9.88
N ARG A 283 13.63 20.23 8.77
CA ARG A 283 14.07 20.60 7.40
C ARG A 283 12.90 20.86 6.46
N PRO A 284 13.04 21.77 5.48
CA PRO A 284 12.09 21.90 4.37
C PRO A 284 12.17 20.69 3.43
N GLY A 285 11.11 20.45 2.67
CA GLY A 285 10.97 19.30 1.78
C GLY A 285 9.89 18.35 2.27
N ASN A 286 10.08 17.06 2.02
CA ASN A 286 9.25 15.96 2.53
C ASN A 286 10.05 15.14 3.59
N PRO A 287 9.43 14.16 4.29
CA PRO A 287 10.10 13.30 5.26
C PRO A 287 11.44 12.68 4.83
N TYR A 288 11.69 12.49 3.53
CA TYR A 288 12.82 11.74 2.98
C TYR A 288 13.82 12.57 2.17
N GLY A 289 13.44 13.77 1.70
CA GLY A 289 14.27 14.59 0.81
C GLY A 289 13.66 15.94 0.42
N ASP A 290 14.43 16.72 -0.34
CA ASP A 290 14.04 18.03 -0.88
C ASP A 290 14.20 18.07 -2.41
N SER A 291 14.21 19.27 -3.01
CA SER A 291 14.41 19.48 -4.46
C SER A 291 15.77 19.01 -4.99
N ASN A 292 16.74 18.73 -4.11
CA ASN A 292 18.05 18.16 -4.43
C ASN A 292 18.05 16.62 -4.37
N GLY A 293 16.95 16.01 -3.93
CA GLY A 293 16.78 14.56 -3.78
C GLY A 293 16.71 14.09 -2.33
N ALA A 294 16.86 12.78 -2.13
CA ALA A 294 16.82 12.15 -0.80
C ALA A 294 18.00 12.62 0.09
N PHE A 295 17.73 12.84 1.38
CA PHE A 295 18.75 13.23 2.36
C PHE A 295 19.75 12.08 2.61
N GLY A 296 21.05 12.41 2.67
CA GLY A 296 22.13 11.42 2.88
C GLY A 296 22.25 10.91 4.32
N ASP A 297 21.66 11.59 5.30
CA ASP A 297 21.60 11.18 6.71
C ASP A 297 20.29 10.48 7.06
N ASN A 298 19.56 9.97 6.06
CA ASN A 298 18.29 9.26 6.26
C ASN A 298 18.43 8.04 7.18
N GLN A 299 19.51 7.25 7.05
CA GLN A 299 19.79 6.13 7.94
C GLN A 299 19.90 6.57 9.41
N PHE A 300 20.62 7.65 9.69
CA PHE A 300 20.73 8.26 11.02
C PHE A 300 19.38 8.74 11.56
N ARG A 301 18.62 9.48 10.74
CA ARG A 301 17.28 10.01 11.07
C ARG A 301 16.32 8.90 11.50
N PHE A 302 16.28 7.78 10.77
CA PHE A 302 15.36 6.69 11.07
C PHE A 302 15.92 5.69 12.11
N THR A 303 17.24 5.63 12.30
CA THR A 303 17.86 4.98 13.47
C THR A 303 17.37 5.64 14.76
N ILE A 304 17.43 6.98 14.85
CA ILE A 304 16.93 7.74 16.00
C ILE A 304 15.44 7.44 16.28
N LEU A 305 14.59 7.44 15.24
CA LEU A 305 13.16 7.10 15.38
C LEU A 305 12.99 5.72 16.02
N CYS A 306 13.74 4.71 15.58
CA CYS A 306 13.61 3.35 16.09
C CYS A 306 14.05 3.22 17.55
N TYR A 307 15.15 3.86 17.96
CA TYR A 307 15.53 3.90 19.38
C TYR A 307 14.47 4.61 20.22
N ALA A 308 14.01 5.80 19.79
CA ALA A 308 13.01 6.57 20.52
C ALA A 308 11.67 5.84 20.66
N ALA A 309 11.25 5.12 19.61
CA ALA A 309 10.03 4.31 19.63
C ALA A 309 10.14 3.09 20.56
N CYS A 310 11.34 2.55 20.80
CA CYS A 310 11.53 1.48 21.79
C CYS A 310 11.49 2.01 23.24
N GLU A 311 11.98 3.22 23.50
CA GLU A 311 12.00 3.80 24.85
C GLU A 311 10.64 4.43 25.23
N ALA A 312 9.92 5.06 24.29
CA ALA A 312 8.66 5.77 24.53
C ALA A 312 7.61 4.98 25.35
N PRO A 313 7.35 3.68 25.09
CA PRO A 313 6.38 2.91 25.88
C PRO A 313 6.82 2.65 27.33
N LEU A 314 8.12 2.72 27.61
CA LEU A 314 8.70 2.57 28.96
C LEU A 314 8.70 3.88 29.75
N VAL A 315 8.95 5.02 29.08
CA VAL A 315 9.26 6.30 29.75
C VAL A 315 8.12 7.34 29.76
N LEU A 316 7.08 7.20 28.92
CA LEU A 316 6.00 8.19 28.81
C LEU A 316 4.75 7.78 29.63
N PRO A 317 4.42 8.45 30.75
CA PRO A 317 3.27 8.12 31.58
C PRO A 317 1.96 8.75 31.04
N LEU A 318 1.61 8.44 29.79
CA LEU A 318 0.46 9.03 29.09
C LEU A 318 -0.86 8.60 29.77
N GLY A 319 -1.66 9.57 30.23
CA GLY A 319 -2.83 9.28 31.07
C GLY A 319 -2.49 8.81 32.49
N GLY A 320 -1.26 9.07 32.97
CA GLY A 320 -0.81 8.78 34.34
C GLY A 320 -0.04 7.46 34.51
N TYR A 321 0.05 6.63 33.47
CA TYR A 321 0.77 5.35 33.52
C TYR A 321 1.38 5.00 32.15
N THR A 322 2.50 4.28 32.16
CA THR A 322 3.25 3.96 30.93
C THR A 322 2.54 2.88 30.09
N TYR A 323 2.97 2.68 28.85
CA TYR A 323 2.46 1.61 27.97
C TYR A 323 3.00 0.23 28.40
N GLY A 324 4.25 0.20 28.86
CA GLY A 324 4.88 -0.95 29.48
C GLY A 324 5.34 -2.04 28.50
N GLU A 325 5.95 -3.08 29.08
CA GLU A 325 6.69 -4.09 28.33
C GLU A 325 5.84 -5.10 27.54
N LYS A 326 4.51 -5.10 27.72
CA LYS A 326 3.59 -5.99 26.99
C LYS A 326 2.98 -5.30 25.76
N SER A 327 3.79 -4.50 25.08
CA SER A 327 3.39 -3.72 23.90
C SER A 327 3.54 -4.53 22.60
N LEU A 328 2.59 -4.35 21.68
CA LEU A 328 2.66 -4.83 20.30
C LEU A 328 3.18 -3.71 19.39
N PHE A 329 4.38 -3.88 18.84
CA PHE A 329 4.98 -2.93 17.91
C PHE A 329 4.54 -3.20 16.47
N ILE A 330 3.94 -2.22 15.80
CA ILE A 330 3.56 -2.29 14.39
C ILE A 330 4.50 -1.34 13.62
N VAL A 331 5.51 -1.93 12.97
CA VAL A 331 6.65 -1.20 12.40
C VAL A 331 6.46 -1.08 10.90
N ASN A 332 6.32 0.15 10.40
CA ASN A 332 5.96 0.41 9.01
C ASN A 332 7.19 0.74 8.14
N ASP A 333 7.36 -0.04 7.07
CA ASP A 333 8.47 0.03 6.12
C ASP A 333 9.87 0.01 6.76
N TRP A 334 10.90 0.24 5.92
CA TRP A 334 12.30 0.29 6.33
C TRP A 334 12.60 1.36 7.39
N HIS A 335 11.76 2.41 7.48
CA HIS A 335 11.91 3.53 8.42
C HIS A 335 11.81 3.10 9.90
N ALA A 336 10.91 2.15 10.18
CA ALA A 336 10.68 1.62 11.53
C ALA A 336 11.33 0.25 11.74
N SER A 337 11.86 -0.38 10.69
CA SER A 337 12.31 -1.77 10.68
C SER A 337 13.42 -2.10 11.70
N LEU A 338 14.24 -1.12 12.10
CA LEU A 338 15.27 -1.34 13.12
C LEU A 338 14.67 -1.63 14.51
N VAL A 339 13.41 -1.26 14.80
CA VAL A 339 12.73 -1.56 16.07
C VAL A 339 12.69 -3.07 16.36
N ALA A 340 12.32 -3.91 15.38
CA ALA A 340 12.24 -5.36 15.57
C ALA A 340 13.60 -5.96 15.93
N VAL A 341 14.68 -5.45 15.30
CA VAL A 341 16.06 -5.82 15.62
C VAL A 341 16.45 -5.32 17.01
N LEU A 342 16.10 -4.09 17.39
CA LEU A 342 16.42 -3.53 18.70
C LEU A 342 15.75 -4.29 19.84
N LEU A 343 14.48 -4.70 19.69
CA LEU A 343 13.78 -5.55 20.67
C LEU A 343 14.58 -6.82 20.98
N ALA A 344 15.04 -7.53 19.95
CA ALA A 344 15.83 -8.76 20.09
C ALA A 344 17.30 -8.51 20.48
N ALA A 345 17.92 -7.41 20.07
CA ALA A 345 19.35 -7.15 20.27
C ALA A 345 19.69 -6.40 21.56
N LYS A 346 18.83 -5.47 21.99
CA LYS A 346 19.09 -4.51 23.09
C LYS A 346 18.20 -4.70 24.32
N TYR A 347 17.01 -5.29 24.18
CA TYR A 347 16.04 -5.38 25.29
C TYR A 347 15.83 -6.82 25.79
N ARG A 348 15.37 -7.74 24.93
CA ARG A 348 15.07 -9.14 25.30
C ARG A 348 16.22 -9.85 26.05
N PRO A 349 17.51 -9.73 25.66
CA PRO A 349 18.64 -10.37 26.35
C PRO A 349 18.89 -9.86 27.77
N TYR A 350 18.51 -8.60 28.06
CA TYR A 350 18.65 -7.96 29.37
C TYR A 350 17.35 -8.05 30.20
N GLY A 351 16.34 -8.74 29.65
CA GLY A 351 15.11 -9.10 30.32
C GLY A 351 13.94 -8.14 30.10
N VAL A 352 14.14 -7.05 29.36
CA VAL A 352 13.10 -6.08 29.00
C VAL A 352 12.38 -6.54 27.73
N TYR A 353 11.08 -6.27 27.59
CA TYR A 353 10.28 -6.57 26.39
C TYR A 353 10.23 -8.08 26.00
N LYS A 354 10.36 -9.01 26.96
CA LYS A 354 10.21 -10.46 26.71
C LYS A 354 8.84 -10.83 26.14
N ASP A 355 7.80 -10.21 26.69
CA ASP A 355 6.40 -10.45 26.29
C ASP A 355 5.98 -9.58 25.10
N ALA A 356 6.80 -8.60 24.69
CA ALA A 356 6.52 -7.78 23.54
C ALA A 356 6.58 -8.57 22.23
N ARG A 357 5.84 -8.07 21.25
CA ARG A 357 5.75 -8.63 19.91
C ARG A 357 5.91 -7.54 18.86
N SER A 358 6.29 -7.94 17.65
CA SER A 358 6.58 -7.05 16.54
C SER A 358 5.96 -7.56 15.24
N ILE A 359 5.28 -6.66 14.52
CA ILE A 359 4.70 -6.92 13.21
C ILE A 359 5.29 -5.92 12.23
N LEU A 360 6.02 -6.42 11.23
CA LEU A 360 6.48 -5.60 10.11
C LEU A 360 5.31 -5.39 9.14
N VAL A 361 4.99 -4.14 8.81
CA VAL A 361 4.06 -3.80 7.73
C VAL A 361 4.85 -3.28 6.54
N ILE A 362 4.77 -3.98 5.42
CA ILE A 362 5.41 -3.61 4.15
C ILE A 362 4.38 -2.90 3.27
N HIS A 363 4.59 -1.61 3.01
CA HIS A 363 3.76 -0.83 2.07
C HIS A 363 4.37 -0.81 0.67
N ASN A 364 5.71 -0.90 0.56
CA ASN A 364 6.41 -0.88 -0.73
C ASN A 364 7.85 -1.44 -0.66
N LEU A 365 8.14 -2.53 -1.38
CA LEU A 365 9.50 -3.11 -1.47
C LEU A 365 10.53 -2.33 -2.30
N ALA A 366 10.12 -1.28 -3.05
CA ALA A 366 11.07 -0.45 -3.81
C ALA A 366 11.99 0.41 -2.91
N HIS A 367 11.69 0.52 -1.61
CA HIS A 367 12.48 1.28 -0.63
C HIS A 367 12.76 0.39 0.59
N GLN A 368 14.00 -0.12 0.69
CA GLN A 368 14.39 -1.13 1.67
C GLN A 368 15.32 -0.59 2.77
N GLY A 369 15.71 0.69 2.72
CA GLY A 369 16.66 1.29 3.65
C GLY A 369 18.06 0.67 3.56
N VAL A 370 18.68 0.76 2.38
CA VAL A 370 19.96 0.11 2.06
C VAL A 370 21.09 1.11 1.98
N GLU A 371 22.13 0.89 2.78
CA GLU A 371 23.37 1.68 2.81
C GLU A 371 24.60 0.73 2.83
N PRO A 372 25.84 1.20 2.56
CA PRO A 372 27.04 0.37 2.57
C PRO A 372 27.27 -0.37 3.90
N ALA A 373 27.82 -1.59 3.86
CA ALA A 373 28.01 -2.42 5.07
C ALA A 373 28.88 -1.74 6.15
N THR A 374 29.81 -0.87 5.74
CA THR A 374 30.63 -0.03 6.62
C THR A 374 29.81 0.91 7.52
N THR A 375 28.52 1.09 7.27
CA THR A 375 27.63 1.89 8.14
C THR A 375 27.09 1.13 9.36
N PHE A 376 27.27 -0.20 9.43
CA PHE A 376 26.71 -1.02 10.52
C PHE A 376 27.16 -0.56 11.92
N GLU A 377 28.43 -0.20 12.08
CA GLU A 377 28.99 0.25 13.38
C GLU A 377 28.27 1.51 13.93
N TYR A 378 27.69 2.33 13.06
CA TYR A 378 26.95 3.53 13.44
C TYR A 378 25.53 3.25 13.93
N LEU A 379 24.99 2.06 13.75
CA LEU A 379 23.63 1.72 14.20
C LEU A 379 23.55 1.46 15.72
N GLY A 380 24.68 1.39 16.43
CA GLY A 380 24.73 1.11 17.87
C GLY A 380 24.40 -0.35 18.24
N LEU A 381 24.29 -1.24 17.25
CA LEU A 381 24.02 -2.66 17.45
C LEU A 381 25.30 -3.44 17.82
N PRO A 382 25.21 -4.50 18.66
CA PRO A 382 26.33 -5.40 18.91
C PRO A 382 26.79 -6.13 17.64
N PRO A 383 28.10 -6.38 17.43
CA PRO A 383 28.65 -6.94 16.18
C PRO A 383 27.99 -8.23 15.67
N GLN A 384 27.55 -9.12 16.57
CA GLN A 384 26.89 -10.38 16.21
C GLN A 384 25.54 -10.19 15.47
N TRP A 385 24.94 -9.00 15.53
CA TRP A 385 23.71 -8.68 14.79
C TRP A 385 23.95 -8.22 13.34
N TYR A 386 25.20 -8.13 12.88
CA TYR A 386 25.51 -7.77 11.50
C TYR A 386 24.81 -8.70 10.50
N GLY A 387 24.87 -10.02 10.70
CA GLY A 387 24.21 -11.00 9.82
C GLY A 387 22.68 -10.86 9.72
N ALA A 388 22.03 -10.23 10.72
CA ALA A 388 20.60 -9.92 10.64
C ALA A 388 20.32 -8.82 9.59
N LEU A 389 21.17 -7.79 9.49
CA LEU A 389 21.03 -6.67 8.54
C LEU A 389 21.80 -6.89 7.23
N GLU A 390 22.78 -7.79 7.21
CA GLU A 390 23.69 -8.02 6.07
C GLU A 390 22.93 -8.27 4.77
N TRP A 391 23.36 -7.61 3.71
CA TRP A 391 22.85 -7.75 2.37
C TRP A 391 24.00 -7.72 1.37
N ILE A 392 24.11 -8.76 0.53
CA ILE A 392 25.11 -8.82 -0.54
C ILE A 392 24.35 -8.78 -1.86
N PHE A 393 24.57 -7.70 -2.64
CA PHE A 393 23.97 -7.62 -3.97
C PHE A 393 24.51 -8.75 -4.89
N PRO A 394 23.80 -9.14 -5.96
CA PRO A 394 24.36 -10.08 -6.95
C PRO A 394 25.45 -9.41 -7.80
N THR A 395 26.30 -10.23 -8.45
CA THR A 395 27.44 -9.77 -9.27
C THR A 395 27.04 -8.88 -10.45
N TRP A 396 25.86 -9.07 -11.02
CA TRP A 396 25.33 -8.25 -12.11
C TRP A 396 24.80 -6.88 -11.65
N ALA A 397 24.57 -6.68 -10.35
CA ALA A 397 24.09 -5.43 -9.76
C ALA A 397 25.23 -4.53 -9.23
N ARG A 398 26.49 -4.95 -9.38
CA ARG A 398 27.69 -4.19 -9.00
C ARG A 398 27.84 -2.91 -9.82
N LYS A 399 28.31 -1.83 -9.17
CA LYS A 399 28.38 -0.48 -9.74
C LYS A 399 29.75 -0.12 -10.33
N HIS A 400 30.82 -0.79 -9.92
CA HIS A 400 32.18 -0.63 -10.46
C HIS A 400 33.05 -1.86 -10.20
N ALA A 401 34.23 -1.96 -10.83
CA ALA A 401 35.11 -3.14 -10.76
C ALA A 401 35.55 -3.54 -9.34
N LEU A 402 35.68 -2.57 -8.42
CA LEU A 402 36.02 -2.80 -7.01
C LEU A 402 34.78 -2.89 -6.10
N ASP A 403 33.57 -2.96 -6.67
CA ASP A 403 32.34 -3.02 -5.88
C ASP A 403 32.14 -4.45 -5.38
N LYS A 404 32.26 -4.63 -4.06
CA LYS A 404 31.89 -5.87 -3.40
C LYS A 404 30.39 -5.97 -3.09
N GLY A 405 29.63 -4.88 -3.23
CA GLY A 405 28.20 -4.79 -2.96
C GLY A 405 27.77 -5.30 -1.58
N GLU A 406 28.66 -5.19 -0.59
CA GLU A 406 28.42 -5.43 0.83
C GLU A 406 27.59 -4.26 1.38
N ALA A 407 26.39 -4.54 1.88
CA ALA A 407 25.42 -3.55 2.37
C ALA A 407 24.76 -3.96 3.69
N VAL A 408 24.18 -2.99 4.39
CA VAL A 408 23.12 -3.23 5.39
C VAL A 408 21.77 -2.87 4.79
N ASN A 409 20.76 -3.70 5.05
CA ASN A 409 19.39 -3.52 4.56
C ASN A 409 18.44 -3.55 5.76
N LEU A 410 17.89 -2.38 6.11
CA LEU A 410 17.07 -2.22 7.32
C LEU A 410 15.76 -3.02 7.22
N LEU A 411 15.10 -3.03 6.07
CA LEU A 411 13.87 -3.80 5.86
C LEU A 411 14.12 -5.31 5.95
N LYS A 412 15.22 -5.80 5.36
CA LYS A 412 15.68 -7.19 5.53
C LYS A 412 15.94 -7.52 7.01
N GLY A 413 16.48 -6.59 7.78
CA GLY A 413 16.63 -6.72 9.24
C GLY A 413 15.30 -7.01 9.96
N ALA A 414 14.22 -6.28 9.62
CA ALA A 414 12.89 -6.58 10.15
C ALA A 414 12.29 -7.88 9.61
N ILE A 415 12.45 -8.20 8.32
CA ILE A 415 11.99 -9.47 7.76
C ILE A 415 12.67 -10.67 8.47
N VAL A 416 13.92 -10.54 8.90
CA VAL A 416 14.63 -11.55 9.70
C VAL A 416 14.16 -11.63 11.16
N THR A 417 13.72 -10.52 11.76
CA THR A 417 13.53 -10.44 13.23
C THR A 417 12.09 -10.29 13.72
N ALA A 418 11.17 -9.76 12.91
CA ALA A 418 9.78 -9.52 13.31
C ALA A 418 9.03 -10.82 13.58
N ASP A 419 8.05 -10.79 14.48
CA ASP A 419 7.29 -11.96 14.89
C ASP A 419 6.25 -12.36 13.81
N ARG A 420 5.54 -11.38 13.21
CA ARG A 420 4.73 -11.55 11.99
C ARG A 420 5.07 -10.50 10.92
N ILE A 421 4.68 -10.75 9.66
CA ILE A 421 4.85 -9.83 8.53
C ILE A 421 3.51 -9.62 7.82
N VAL A 422 3.09 -8.36 7.70
CA VAL A 422 1.89 -7.94 6.97
C VAL A 422 2.31 -7.13 5.74
N THR A 423 1.53 -7.23 4.68
CA THR A 423 1.61 -6.35 3.52
C THR A 423 0.22 -5.94 3.06
N VAL A 424 0.12 -4.87 2.28
CA VAL A 424 -1.14 -4.12 2.09
C VAL A 424 -2.13 -4.72 1.07
N SER A 425 -1.94 -5.98 0.64
CA SER A 425 -2.94 -6.84 0.00
C SER A 425 -2.47 -8.30 -0.09
N GLN A 426 -3.38 -9.25 -0.30
CA GLN A 426 -3.07 -10.68 -0.40
C GLN A 426 -2.43 -11.03 -1.76
N GLY A 427 -2.87 -10.39 -2.84
CA GLY A 427 -2.23 -10.43 -4.16
C GLY A 427 -0.80 -9.91 -4.12
N TYR A 428 -0.54 -8.79 -3.43
CA TYR A 428 0.82 -8.28 -3.27
C TYR A 428 1.66 -9.18 -2.35
N SER A 429 1.07 -9.84 -1.34
CA SER A 429 1.77 -10.85 -0.53
C SER A 429 2.30 -12.03 -1.35
N TRP A 430 1.62 -12.39 -2.46
CA TRP A 430 2.15 -13.33 -3.43
C TRP A 430 3.24 -12.68 -4.30
N GLU A 431 2.99 -11.51 -4.88
CA GLU A 431 3.94 -10.83 -5.79
C GLU A 431 5.29 -10.56 -5.15
N ILE A 432 5.35 -10.19 -3.87
CA ILE A 432 6.63 -9.97 -3.17
C ILE A 432 7.42 -11.26 -2.91
N THR A 433 6.84 -12.44 -3.13
CA THR A 433 7.55 -13.73 -3.12
C THR A 433 8.02 -14.18 -4.51
N THR A 434 7.74 -13.42 -5.59
CA THR A 434 8.29 -13.67 -6.93
C THR A 434 9.57 -12.88 -7.16
N ALA A 435 10.45 -13.37 -8.04
CA ALA A 435 11.71 -12.68 -8.38
C ALA A 435 11.50 -11.29 -9.00
N GLU A 436 10.35 -11.06 -9.65
CA GLU A 436 9.98 -9.78 -10.27
C GLU A 436 9.49 -8.76 -9.24
N GLY A 437 8.56 -9.16 -8.35
CA GLY A 437 7.92 -8.26 -7.38
C GLY A 437 8.67 -8.13 -6.04
N GLY A 438 9.50 -9.10 -5.68
CA GLY A 438 10.21 -9.14 -4.39
C GLY A 438 11.49 -8.31 -4.32
N HIS A 439 11.94 -7.68 -5.42
CA HIS A 439 13.15 -6.85 -5.46
C HIS A 439 14.40 -7.49 -4.78
N GLY A 440 14.59 -8.80 -4.99
CA GLY A 440 15.66 -9.62 -4.39
C GLY A 440 15.35 -10.19 -3.00
N LEU A 441 14.38 -9.65 -2.26
CA LEU A 441 13.95 -10.16 -0.96
C LEU A 441 12.96 -11.34 -1.07
N ASN A 442 12.63 -11.79 -2.28
CA ASN A 442 11.63 -12.81 -2.58
C ASN A 442 11.90 -14.15 -1.88
N GLU A 443 13.15 -14.63 -1.88
CA GLU A 443 13.51 -15.91 -1.25
C GLU A 443 13.35 -15.86 0.27
N LEU A 444 13.70 -14.72 0.88
CA LEU A 444 13.58 -14.49 2.31
C LEU A 444 12.11 -14.31 2.75
N LEU A 445 11.30 -13.65 1.93
CA LEU A 445 9.85 -13.54 2.17
C LEU A 445 9.14 -14.89 1.98
N ASN A 446 9.58 -15.69 1.00
CA ASN A 446 9.05 -17.04 0.78
C ASN A 446 9.45 -18.01 1.91
N SER A 447 10.66 -17.90 2.47
CA SER A 447 11.06 -18.73 3.64
C SER A 447 10.27 -18.38 4.91
N ARG A 448 9.71 -17.17 5.01
CA ARG A 448 8.81 -16.74 6.08
C ARG A 448 7.33 -16.67 5.67
N LYS A 449 6.93 -17.34 4.59
CA LYS A 449 5.57 -17.30 4.03
C LYS A 449 4.46 -17.69 5.02
N PHE A 450 4.76 -18.53 6.01
CA PHE A 450 3.82 -18.95 7.06
C PHE A 450 3.46 -17.84 8.08
N VAL A 451 4.23 -16.74 8.09
CA VAL A 451 3.93 -15.52 8.87
C VAL A 451 3.69 -14.29 7.99
N LEU A 452 3.58 -14.47 6.67
CA LEU A 452 3.31 -13.41 5.71
C LEU A 452 1.81 -13.38 5.37
N ASN A 453 1.14 -12.27 5.71
CA ASN A 453 -0.28 -12.07 5.46
C ASN A 453 -0.52 -10.79 4.65
N GLY A 454 -1.49 -10.82 3.75
CA GLY A 454 -2.03 -9.61 3.11
C GLY A 454 -3.28 -9.11 3.83
N ILE A 455 -3.33 -7.82 4.16
CA ILE A 455 -4.55 -7.13 4.57
C ILE A 455 -4.73 -5.93 3.65
N THR A 456 -5.86 -5.87 2.95
CA THR A 456 -6.24 -4.71 2.12
C THR A 456 -6.45 -3.48 3.00
N ASN A 457 -5.88 -2.34 2.61
CA ASN A 457 -6.12 -1.06 3.29
C ASN A 457 -7.57 -0.61 3.16
N GLY A 458 -8.09 0.04 4.20
CA GLY A 458 -9.34 0.81 4.10
C GLY A 458 -9.14 2.17 3.43
N ILE A 459 -10.23 2.94 3.36
CA ILE A 459 -10.26 4.35 2.98
C ILE A 459 -10.90 5.18 4.09
N ASP A 460 -10.56 6.47 4.18
CA ASP A 460 -11.32 7.40 5.03
C ASP A 460 -12.69 7.67 4.37
N THR A 461 -13.72 7.02 4.91
CA THR A 461 -15.11 7.13 4.46
C THR A 461 -15.78 8.46 4.85
N ASN A 462 -15.08 9.38 5.51
CA ASN A 462 -15.52 10.76 5.75
C ASN A 462 -14.94 11.72 4.71
N GLU A 463 -13.70 11.48 4.24
CA GLU A 463 -13.12 12.20 3.10
C GLU A 463 -13.75 11.73 1.78
N TRP A 464 -13.91 10.43 1.59
CA TRP A 464 -14.34 9.80 0.34
C TRP A 464 -15.79 9.29 0.40
N ASN A 465 -16.74 10.21 0.33
CA ASN A 465 -18.17 9.89 0.47
C ASN A 465 -19.08 10.70 -0.48
N PRO A 466 -19.71 10.08 -1.50
CA PRO A 466 -20.54 10.82 -2.46
C PRO A 466 -21.80 11.47 -1.88
N THR A 467 -22.25 11.09 -0.67
CA THR A 467 -23.38 11.76 0.01
C THR A 467 -22.98 13.03 0.78
N SER A 468 -21.69 13.30 1.01
CA SER A 468 -21.24 14.42 1.86
C SER A 468 -19.96 15.12 1.40
N ASP A 469 -19.36 14.72 0.26
CA ASP A 469 -18.10 15.25 -0.23
C ASP A 469 -18.20 16.73 -0.66
N LYS A 470 -17.51 17.59 0.09
CA LYS A 470 -17.41 19.05 -0.13
C LYS A 470 -16.72 19.48 -1.44
N HIS A 471 -16.13 18.55 -2.19
CA HIS A 471 -15.37 18.83 -3.41
C HIS A 471 -16.16 18.59 -4.70
N ILE A 472 -17.28 17.88 -4.63
CA ILE A 472 -18.18 17.59 -5.76
C ILE A 472 -19.37 18.55 -5.77
N SER A 473 -19.98 18.75 -6.95
CA SER A 473 -21.03 19.76 -7.13
C SER A 473 -22.43 19.30 -6.72
N PHE A 474 -22.66 17.99 -6.67
CA PHE A 474 -23.94 17.36 -6.36
C PHE A 474 -23.67 16.06 -5.58
N HIS A 475 -24.54 15.71 -4.64
CA HIS A 475 -24.38 14.53 -3.76
C HIS A 475 -25.32 13.40 -4.20
N TYR A 476 -24.88 12.15 -4.03
CA TYR A 476 -25.63 10.95 -4.42
C TYR A 476 -25.33 9.76 -3.52
N SER A 477 -26.25 8.81 -3.42
CA SER A 477 -26.11 7.58 -2.63
C SER A 477 -26.02 6.34 -3.52
N VAL A 478 -26.08 5.14 -2.94
CA VAL A 478 -26.23 3.89 -3.71
C VAL A 478 -27.64 3.73 -4.26
N ASP A 479 -28.63 4.32 -3.58
CA ASP A 479 -30.06 4.23 -3.83
C ASP A 479 -30.49 5.18 -4.96
N ASP A 480 -30.05 6.45 -4.87
CA ASP A 480 -30.19 7.45 -5.93
C ASP A 480 -28.83 7.84 -6.51
N LEU A 481 -28.64 7.46 -7.78
CA LEU A 481 -27.44 7.72 -8.59
C LEU A 481 -27.64 8.89 -9.58
N SER A 482 -28.81 9.53 -9.61
CA SER A 482 -29.19 10.52 -10.65
C SER A 482 -28.23 11.71 -10.68
N GLU A 483 -27.86 12.24 -9.52
CA GLU A 483 -26.95 13.38 -9.36
C GLU A 483 -25.49 13.09 -9.76
N LYS A 484 -25.10 11.81 -9.92
CA LYS A 484 -23.81 11.46 -10.53
C LYS A 484 -23.72 11.96 -11.98
N ALA A 485 -24.84 11.96 -12.71
CA ALA A 485 -24.89 12.50 -14.07
C ALA A 485 -24.66 14.04 -14.09
N GLN A 486 -25.10 14.76 -13.06
CA GLN A 486 -24.82 16.19 -12.91
C GLN A 486 -23.35 16.43 -12.54
N CYS A 487 -22.74 15.57 -11.69
CA CYS A 487 -21.29 15.59 -11.46
C CYS A 487 -20.49 15.39 -12.76
N LYS A 488 -20.89 14.46 -13.63
CA LYS A 488 -20.29 14.25 -14.95
C LYS A 488 -20.41 15.49 -15.85
N ALA A 489 -21.60 16.09 -15.93
CA ALA A 489 -21.83 17.31 -16.72
C ALA A 489 -21.03 18.51 -16.18
N ALA A 490 -20.93 18.65 -14.85
CA ALA A 490 -20.12 19.67 -14.20
C ALA A 490 -18.62 19.50 -14.48
N LEU A 491 -18.10 18.26 -14.42
CA LEU A 491 -16.70 17.94 -14.75
C LEU A 491 -16.38 18.19 -16.24
N GLN A 492 -17.27 17.77 -17.15
CA GLN A 492 -17.15 18.08 -18.59
C GLN A 492 -17.09 19.60 -18.81
N LYS A 493 -17.95 20.36 -18.14
CA LYS A 493 -17.98 21.83 -18.21
C LYS A 493 -16.73 22.50 -17.62
N GLU A 494 -16.26 22.05 -16.45
CA GLU A 494 -15.06 22.58 -15.78
C GLU A 494 -13.81 22.42 -16.66
N LEU A 495 -13.66 21.23 -17.27
CA LEU A 495 -12.54 20.94 -18.16
C LEU A 495 -12.78 21.41 -19.60
N GLY A 496 -13.94 22.01 -19.91
CA GLY A 496 -14.27 22.49 -21.26
C GLY A 496 -14.34 21.38 -22.31
N LEU A 497 -14.75 20.17 -21.93
CA LEU A 497 -15.13 19.08 -22.84
C LEU A 497 -16.58 19.27 -23.31
N PRO A 498 -16.98 18.72 -24.48
CA PRO A 498 -18.38 18.66 -24.89
C PRO A 498 -19.24 17.96 -23.82
N ILE A 499 -20.28 18.64 -23.33
CA ILE A 499 -21.18 18.09 -22.31
C ILE A 499 -22.08 17.04 -22.98
N ARG A 500 -21.84 15.76 -22.66
CA ARG A 500 -22.51 14.60 -23.26
C ARG A 500 -22.69 13.48 -22.23
N PRO A 501 -23.92 13.15 -21.82
CA PRO A 501 -24.18 12.09 -20.84
C PRO A 501 -23.98 10.68 -21.43
N ASP A 502 -24.25 10.53 -22.72
CA ASP A 502 -24.15 9.34 -23.56
C ASP A 502 -22.70 8.93 -23.90
N CYS A 503 -21.78 9.89 -23.88
CA CYS A 503 -20.37 9.66 -24.13
C CYS A 503 -19.70 9.02 -22.88
N PRO A 504 -18.98 7.89 -23.00
CA PRO A 504 -18.18 7.35 -21.91
C PRO A 504 -17.03 8.28 -21.54
N LEU A 505 -16.90 8.63 -20.27
CA LEU A 505 -15.86 9.46 -19.70
C LEU A 505 -14.93 8.60 -18.83
N ILE A 506 -13.68 8.46 -19.28
CA ILE A 506 -12.64 7.63 -18.68
C ILE A 506 -11.65 8.54 -17.93
N GLY A 507 -11.38 8.26 -16.66
CA GLY A 507 -10.39 8.97 -15.86
C GLY A 507 -9.13 8.13 -15.59
N PHE A 508 -7.98 8.80 -15.51
CA PHE A 508 -6.75 8.31 -14.90
C PHE A 508 -6.29 9.34 -13.85
N ILE A 509 -5.89 8.87 -12.66
CA ILE A 509 -5.38 9.72 -11.58
C ILE A 509 -4.11 9.06 -11.02
N GLY A 510 -2.98 9.76 -10.99
CA GLY A 510 -1.78 9.21 -10.36
C GLY A 510 -0.48 9.99 -10.59
N ARG A 511 0.62 9.46 -10.07
CA ARG A 511 1.96 9.93 -10.45
C ARG A 511 2.24 9.55 -11.91
N LEU A 512 2.90 10.43 -12.65
CA LEU A 512 3.35 10.14 -14.00
C LEU A 512 4.69 9.41 -13.94
N ASP A 513 4.64 8.10 -13.69
CA ASP A 513 5.81 7.25 -13.58
C ASP A 513 5.63 5.88 -14.26
N TYR A 514 6.71 5.10 -14.33
CA TYR A 514 6.70 3.78 -14.96
C TYR A 514 5.88 2.74 -14.17
N GLN A 515 5.74 2.89 -12.85
CA GLN A 515 4.89 2.00 -12.04
C GLN A 515 3.42 2.13 -12.48
N LYS A 516 2.93 3.34 -12.76
CA LYS A 516 1.52 3.60 -13.11
C LYS A 516 1.16 3.30 -14.58
N GLY A 517 2.04 2.66 -15.35
CA GLY A 517 1.73 2.15 -16.70
C GLY A 517 1.49 3.23 -17.77
N ILE A 518 2.01 4.45 -17.54
CA ILE A 518 1.87 5.61 -18.43
C ILE A 518 2.28 5.31 -19.87
N ASP A 519 3.32 4.49 -20.07
CA ASP A 519 3.80 4.10 -21.40
C ASP A 519 2.78 3.22 -22.15
N VAL A 520 2.02 2.39 -21.43
CA VAL A 520 0.90 1.61 -21.99
C VAL A 520 -0.23 2.55 -22.40
N ILE A 521 -0.61 3.52 -21.57
CA ILE A 521 -1.59 4.56 -21.94
C ILE A 521 -1.14 5.31 -23.20
N ARG A 522 0.12 5.78 -23.24
CA ARG A 522 0.71 6.50 -24.37
C ARG A 522 0.72 5.69 -25.67
N SER A 523 0.90 4.37 -25.59
CA SER A 523 0.80 3.46 -26.75
C SER A 523 -0.63 3.18 -27.22
N ALA A 524 -1.61 3.27 -26.33
CA ALA A 524 -3.02 2.95 -26.61
C ALA A 524 -3.86 4.17 -27.02
N LEU A 525 -3.53 5.35 -26.50
CA LEU A 525 -4.43 6.51 -26.50
C LEU A 525 -4.84 6.97 -27.91
N HIS A 526 -3.96 6.93 -28.90
CA HIS A 526 -4.32 7.31 -30.27
C HIS A 526 -5.42 6.40 -30.85
N GLU A 527 -5.41 5.11 -30.52
CA GLU A 527 -6.43 4.16 -30.96
C GLU A 527 -7.72 4.30 -30.15
N LEU A 528 -7.61 4.50 -28.83
CA LEU A 528 -8.75 4.75 -27.94
C LEU A 528 -9.51 6.04 -28.29
N LEU A 529 -8.82 7.07 -28.82
CA LEU A 529 -9.43 8.31 -29.27
C LEU A 529 -10.13 8.19 -30.64
N GLN A 530 -10.02 7.06 -31.34
CA GLN A 530 -10.85 6.76 -32.52
C GLN A 530 -12.27 6.42 -32.07
N ASP A 531 -12.41 5.61 -31.01
CA ASP A 531 -13.69 5.34 -30.34
C ASP A 531 -14.33 6.64 -29.80
N ASP A 532 -15.67 6.74 -29.79
CA ASP A 532 -16.36 7.95 -29.34
C ASP A 532 -16.44 8.08 -27.82
N ILE A 533 -15.30 8.41 -27.21
CA ILE A 533 -15.09 8.53 -25.77
C ILE A 533 -14.49 9.89 -25.40
N GLN A 534 -14.51 10.20 -24.11
CA GLN A 534 -13.71 11.25 -23.49
C GLN A 534 -12.74 10.64 -22.47
N PHE A 535 -11.57 11.26 -22.32
CA PHE A 535 -10.47 10.75 -21.50
C PHE A 535 -9.79 11.90 -20.73
N ILE A 536 -9.67 11.76 -19.41
CA ILE A 536 -9.04 12.73 -18.51
C ILE A 536 -7.83 12.07 -17.84
N MET A 537 -6.67 12.74 -17.87
CA MET A 537 -5.50 12.38 -17.07
C MET A 537 -5.21 13.46 -16.03
N LEU A 538 -5.14 13.09 -14.75
CA LEU A 538 -4.66 13.92 -13.65
C LEU A 538 -3.34 13.35 -13.11
N GLY A 539 -2.26 14.13 -13.17
CA GLY A 539 -0.98 13.70 -12.59
C GLY A 539 0.19 14.63 -12.86
N SER A 540 1.31 14.39 -12.16
CA SER A 540 2.61 14.99 -12.42
C SER A 540 3.75 14.03 -12.07
N GLY A 541 4.98 14.36 -12.49
CA GLY A 541 6.20 13.71 -12.01
C GLY A 541 7.26 13.43 -13.07
N ASP A 542 6.88 13.39 -14.34
CA ASP A 542 7.77 13.21 -15.49
C ASP A 542 7.50 14.29 -16.55
N PRO A 543 8.42 15.26 -16.75
CA PRO A 543 8.20 16.36 -17.69
C PRO A 543 7.92 15.93 -19.13
N GLU A 544 8.49 14.81 -19.61
CA GLU A 544 8.21 14.34 -20.99
C GLU A 544 6.75 13.88 -21.12
N THR A 545 6.24 13.16 -20.13
CA THR A 545 4.82 12.78 -20.05
C THR A 545 3.92 14.00 -19.92
N GLU A 546 4.30 14.99 -19.10
CA GLU A 546 3.53 16.22 -18.92
C GLU A 546 3.43 17.04 -20.22
N ASP A 547 4.52 17.17 -20.98
CA ASP A 547 4.52 17.82 -22.29
C ASP A 547 3.77 17.00 -23.35
N TRP A 548 3.86 15.67 -23.30
CA TRP A 548 3.05 14.79 -24.14
C TRP A 548 1.54 14.93 -23.86
N MET A 549 1.13 15.04 -22.59
CA MET A 549 -0.28 15.31 -22.22
C MET A 549 -0.76 16.65 -22.79
N ARG A 550 0.04 17.72 -22.65
CA ARG A 550 -0.26 19.05 -23.23
C ARG A 550 -0.37 18.98 -24.76
N TRP A 551 0.49 18.19 -25.42
CA TRP A 551 0.47 18.00 -26.86
C TRP A 551 -0.79 17.25 -27.34
N VAL A 552 -1.17 16.12 -26.74
CA VAL A 552 -2.39 15.39 -27.12
C VAL A 552 -3.65 16.23 -26.86
N GLU A 553 -3.69 17.01 -25.78
CA GLU A 553 -4.80 17.94 -25.55
C GLU A 553 -4.91 18.98 -26.68
N SER A 554 -3.78 19.48 -27.20
CA SER A 554 -3.80 20.45 -28.30
C SER A 554 -4.40 19.90 -29.60
N THR A 555 -4.22 18.60 -29.88
CA THR A 555 -4.74 17.92 -31.08
C THR A 555 -6.13 17.34 -30.92
N ASN A 556 -6.55 17.00 -29.69
CA ASN A 556 -7.76 16.22 -29.42
C ASN A 556 -8.71 16.90 -28.42
N ARG A 557 -8.88 18.23 -28.55
CA ARG A 557 -9.63 19.09 -27.60
C ARG A 557 -11.07 18.68 -27.29
N GLU A 558 -11.73 17.86 -28.09
CA GLU A 558 -13.11 17.39 -27.80
C GLU A 558 -13.16 16.04 -27.08
N LYS A 559 -12.03 15.32 -27.01
CA LYS A 559 -11.94 13.97 -26.41
C LYS A 559 -10.89 13.81 -25.31
N PHE A 560 -9.82 14.60 -25.25
CA PHE A 560 -8.73 14.42 -24.26
C PHE A 560 -8.46 15.66 -23.39
N ARG A 561 -8.19 15.47 -22.10
CA ARG A 561 -7.68 16.50 -21.17
C ARG A 561 -6.53 16.00 -20.31
N GLY A 562 -5.49 16.82 -20.17
CA GLY A 562 -4.30 16.54 -19.36
C GLY A 562 -4.12 17.56 -18.23
N TRP A 563 -4.71 17.30 -17.06
CA TRP A 563 -4.51 18.11 -15.86
C TRP A 563 -3.15 17.80 -15.23
N VAL A 564 -2.15 18.64 -15.52
CA VAL A 564 -0.80 18.44 -15.00
C VAL A 564 -0.65 19.04 -13.59
N GLY A 565 -0.30 18.19 -12.63
CA GLY A 565 -0.04 18.51 -11.23
C GLY A 565 -0.70 17.52 -10.26
N PHE A 566 -0.85 17.95 -9.01
CA PHE A 566 -1.64 17.25 -8.00
C PHE A 566 -2.65 18.21 -7.36
N ASN A 567 -3.92 17.79 -7.28
CA ASN A 567 -5.02 18.60 -6.74
C ASN A 567 -6.14 17.71 -6.22
N VAL A 568 -6.30 17.65 -4.90
CA VAL A 568 -7.29 16.77 -4.23
C VAL A 568 -8.74 17.11 -4.63
N PRO A 569 -9.21 18.38 -4.56
CA PRO A 569 -10.53 18.74 -5.07
C PRO A 569 -10.82 18.27 -6.51
N VAL A 570 -9.82 18.31 -7.40
CA VAL A 570 -9.99 17.83 -8.80
C VAL A 570 -10.01 16.30 -8.86
N SER A 571 -9.20 15.57 -8.07
CA SER A 571 -9.28 14.10 -8.04
C SER A 571 -10.62 13.59 -7.51
N HIS A 572 -11.24 14.28 -6.55
CA HIS A 572 -12.60 13.98 -6.09
C HIS A 572 -13.63 14.15 -7.23
N ARG A 573 -13.60 15.29 -7.95
CA ARG A 573 -14.52 15.52 -9.08
C ARG A 573 -14.31 14.55 -10.24
N ILE A 574 -13.08 14.18 -10.58
CA ILE A 574 -12.81 13.13 -11.57
C ILE A 574 -13.34 11.78 -11.11
N THR A 575 -13.09 11.41 -9.84
CA THR A 575 -13.59 10.15 -9.26
C THR A 575 -15.11 10.08 -9.26
N ALA A 576 -15.80 11.20 -9.01
CA ALA A 576 -17.26 11.28 -9.03
C ALA A 576 -17.88 11.39 -10.43
N GLY A 577 -17.26 12.14 -11.35
CA GLY A 577 -17.84 12.48 -12.65
C GLY A 577 -17.47 11.55 -13.80
N CYS A 578 -16.42 10.73 -13.69
CA CYS A 578 -16.13 9.69 -14.68
C CYS A 578 -17.10 8.50 -14.57
N ASP A 579 -17.29 7.79 -15.69
CA ASP A 579 -17.97 6.49 -15.68
C ASP A 579 -16.95 5.37 -15.37
N ILE A 580 -15.74 5.47 -15.93
CA ILE A 580 -14.65 4.50 -15.79
C ILE A 580 -13.42 5.15 -15.13
N LEU A 581 -12.74 4.43 -14.23
CA LEU A 581 -11.40 4.79 -13.77
C LEU A 581 -10.37 3.73 -14.20
N LEU A 582 -9.29 4.14 -14.87
CA LEU A 582 -8.26 3.28 -15.45
C LEU A 582 -6.99 3.26 -14.58
N MET A 583 -6.58 2.07 -14.13
CA MET A 583 -5.37 1.85 -13.33
C MET A 583 -4.48 0.76 -13.97
N PRO A 584 -3.62 1.10 -14.95
CA PRO A 584 -2.80 0.15 -15.70
C PRO A 584 -1.45 -0.12 -15.02
N SER A 585 -1.42 -0.15 -13.68
CA SER A 585 -0.19 -0.23 -12.89
C SER A 585 0.58 -1.53 -13.14
N ARG A 586 1.92 -1.45 -13.17
CA ARG A 586 2.86 -2.60 -13.29
C ARG A 586 2.90 -3.44 -12.02
N TYR A 587 2.87 -2.76 -10.88
CA TYR A 587 2.75 -3.31 -9.54
C TYR A 587 2.00 -2.30 -8.68
N GLU A 588 1.08 -2.78 -7.84
CA GLU A 588 0.24 -1.90 -7.01
C GLU A 588 -0.01 -2.53 -5.64
N PRO A 589 0.81 -2.20 -4.61
CA PRO A 589 0.77 -2.88 -3.31
C PRO A 589 -0.61 -3.02 -2.71
N CYS A 590 -1.41 -1.95 -2.75
CA CYS A 590 -2.85 -1.96 -2.48
C CYS A 590 -3.59 -1.26 -3.62
N GLY A 591 -3.20 -0.01 -3.88
CA GLY A 591 -4.02 0.92 -4.66
C GLY A 591 -5.20 1.43 -3.82
N LEU A 592 -5.48 2.72 -3.90
CA LEU A 592 -6.64 3.35 -3.24
C LEU A 592 -7.67 3.83 -4.27
N ASN A 593 -7.21 4.22 -5.46
CA ASN A 593 -8.04 4.70 -6.57
C ASN A 593 -9.23 3.79 -6.91
N GLN A 594 -9.06 2.46 -6.85
CA GLN A 594 -10.13 1.52 -7.16
C GLN A 594 -11.16 1.41 -6.02
N LEU A 595 -10.73 1.61 -4.78
CA LEU A 595 -11.63 1.71 -3.62
C LEU A 595 -12.44 3.02 -3.71
N TYR A 596 -11.78 4.14 -4.00
CA TYR A 596 -12.44 5.43 -4.27
C TYR A 596 -13.40 5.34 -5.47
N ALA A 597 -12.99 4.69 -6.55
CA ALA A 597 -13.84 4.52 -7.74
C ALA A 597 -15.10 3.72 -7.40
N MET A 598 -14.97 2.54 -6.78
CA MET A 598 -16.11 1.73 -6.36
C MET A 598 -17.02 2.47 -5.37
N ARG A 599 -16.46 3.16 -4.37
CA ARG A 599 -17.21 3.97 -3.39
C ARG A 599 -18.04 5.10 -4.02
N TYR A 600 -17.63 5.62 -5.18
CA TYR A 600 -18.32 6.66 -5.95
C TYR A 600 -19.10 6.09 -7.16
N GLY A 601 -19.28 4.78 -7.27
CA GLY A 601 -20.00 4.16 -8.40
C GLY A 601 -19.31 4.41 -9.75
N THR A 602 -18.00 4.57 -9.77
CA THR A 602 -17.17 4.69 -10.98
C THR A 602 -16.48 3.36 -11.21
N VAL A 603 -16.66 2.75 -12.39
CA VAL A 603 -16.30 1.35 -12.58
C VAL A 603 -14.80 1.22 -12.87
N PRO A 604 -14.03 0.48 -12.05
CA PRO A 604 -12.59 0.34 -12.23
C PRO A 604 -12.23 -0.62 -13.38
N VAL A 605 -11.31 -0.19 -14.24
CA VAL A 605 -10.62 -1.03 -15.23
C VAL A 605 -9.13 -1.07 -14.89
N VAL A 606 -8.61 -2.25 -14.55
CA VAL A 606 -7.32 -2.37 -13.84
C VAL A 606 -6.41 -3.46 -14.42
N ASN A 607 -5.10 -3.30 -14.32
CA ASN A 607 -4.19 -4.43 -14.50
C ASN A 607 -4.32 -5.42 -13.33
N CYS A 608 -4.20 -6.72 -13.60
CA CYS A 608 -4.38 -7.80 -12.62
C CYS A 608 -3.13 -7.97 -11.72
N THR A 609 -2.81 -6.97 -10.91
CA THR A 609 -1.64 -6.93 -10.00
C THR A 609 -2.01 -6.48 -8.59
N GLY A 610 -1.28 -6.97 -7.59
CA GLY A 610 -1.31 -6.54 -6.20
C GLY A 610 -2.72 -6.42 -5.63
N GLY A 611 -3.01 -5.29 -4.98
CA GLY A 611 -4.36 -5.05 -4.41
C GLY A 611 -5.43 -4.77 -5.46
N LEU A 612 -5.08 -4.38 -6.69
CA LEU A 612 -6.04 -4.26 -7.80
C LEU A 612 -6.61 -5.63 -8.18
N ARG A 613 -5.81 -6.69 -8.08
CA ARG A 613 -6.24 -8.08 -8.30
C ARG A 613 -7.27 -8.52 -7.25
N ASP A 614 -7.06 -8.18 -5.99
CA ASP A 614 -7.91 -8.61 -4.87
C ASP A 614 -9.23 -7.82 -4.80
N THR A 615 -9.16 -6.51 -5.01
CA THR A 615 -10.28 -5.59 -4.74
C THR A 615 -11.26 -5.43 -5.89
N VAL A 616 -10.80 -5.62 -7.14
CA VAL A 616 -11.66 -5.57 -8.33
C VAL A 616 -11.98 -6.98 -8.79
N GLU A 617 -13.26 -7.35 -8.70
CA GLU A 617 -13.77 -8.57 -9.30
C GLU A 617 -14.16 -8.32 -10.75
N ASN A 618 -13.85 -9.27 -11.63
CA ASN A 618 -14.31 -9.21 -13.03
C ASN A 618 -15.84 -9.27 -13.08
N PHE A 619 -16.45 -8.40 -13.87
CA PHE A 619 -17.86 -8.52 -14.20
C PHE A 619 -18.15 -9.83 -14.93
N ASP A 620 -19.07 -10.60 -14.37
CA ASP A 620 -19.68 -11.78 -15.00
C ASP A 620 -21.20 -11.59 -15.04
N PRO A 621 -21.82 -11.38 -16.23
CA PRO A 621 -23.26 -11.23 -16.36
C PRO A 621 -24.03 -12.56 -16.22
N PHE A 622 -23.36 -13.70 -16.20
CA PHE A 622 -23.98 -15.04 -16.16
C PHE A 622 -23.96 -15.69 -14.77
N ALA A 623 -23.20 -15.12 -13.83
CA ALA A 623 -23.26 -15.51 -12.42
C ALA A 623 -24.67 -15.21 -11.82
N ASN A 624 -25.03 -16.00 -10.80
CA ASN A 624 -26.38 -16.23 -10.25
C ASN A 624 -27.43 -15.11 -10.36
N ASP A 625 -28.69 -15.55 -10.50
CA ASP A 625 -29.92 -14.75 -10.38
C ASP A 625 -30.05 -13.60 -11.41
N SER A 626 -29.31 -13.69 -12.52
CA SER A 626 -29.35 -12.79 -13.69
C SER A 626 -28.96 -11.32 -13.45
N SER A 627 -28.67 -10.91 -12.21
CA SER A 627 -28.11 -9.59 -11.88
C SER A 627 -26.60 -9.49 -12.18
N GLY A 628 -25.92 -10.63 -12.38
CA GLY A 628 -24.48 -10.73 -12.54
C GLY A 628 -23.68 -10.43 -11.27
N GLN A 629 -22.39 -10.73 -11.31
CA GLN A 629 -21.45 -10.53 -10.20
C GLN A 629 -20.23 -9.71 -10.61
N GLY A 630 -19.43 -9.30 -9.63
CA GLY A 630 -18.21 -8.50 -9.81
C GLY A 630 -18.43 -6.99 -9.84
N THR A 631 -17.32 -6.25 -9.79
CA THR A 631 -17.29 -4.79 -9.55
C THR A 631 -16.56 -3.98 -10.63
N GLY A 632 -15.89 -4.61 -11.59
CA GLY A 632 -15.23 -3.92 -12.71
C GLY A 632 -14.57 -4.89 -13.69
N TRP A 633 -13.44 -4.51 -14.29
CA TRP A 633 -12.68 -5.39 -15.19
C TRP A 633 -11.18 -5.39 -14.88
N ARG A 634 -10.62 -6.58 -14.65
CA ARG A 634 -9.18 -6.82 -14.67
C ARG A 634 -8.74 -7.22 -16.08
N PHE A 635 -7.59 -6.72 -16.52
CA PHE A 635 -6.87 -7.21 -17.70
C PHE A 635 -5.50 -7.79 -17.32
N SER A 636 -5.03 -8.74 -18.12
CA SER A 636 -3.69 -9.34 -18.03
C SER A 636 -3.38 -10.03 -19.37
N PRO A 637 -2.14 -10.01 -19.88
CA PRO A 637 -0.98 -9.29 -19.34
C PRO A 637 -1.13 -7.77 -19.44
N LEU A 638 -0.17 -7.03 -18.88
CA LEU A 638 -0.09 -5.58 -19.04
C LEU A 638 0.43 -5.21 -20.45
N SER A 639 -0.48 -5.26 -21.42
CA SER A 639 -0.24 -4.86 -22.81
C SER A 639 -1.29 -3.84 -23.30
N LYS A 640 -0.95 -3.13 -24.37
CA LYS A 640 -1.84 -2.17 -25.04
C LYS A 640 -3.15 -2.83 -25.47
N GLU A 641 -3.04 -4.01 -26.07
CA GLU A 641 -4.13 -4.82 -26.63
C GLU A 641 -5.06 -5.30 -25.53
N SER A 642 -4.48 -5.83 -24.45
CA SER A 642 -5.22 -6.35 -23.29
C SER A 642 -6.01 -5.26 -22.57
N MET A 643 -5.41 -4.07 -22.43
CA MET A 643 -6.05 -2.89 -21.87
C MET A 643 -7.18 -2.35 -22.77
N LEU A 644 -6.92 -2.18 -24.08
CA LEU A 644 -7.92 -1.71 -25.05
C LEU A 644 -9.10 -2.67 -25.16
N LEU A 645 -8.87 -4.00 -25.12
CA LEU A 645 -9.92 -5.01 -25.15
C LEU A 645 -10.88 -4.85 -23.95
N LYS A 646 -10.37 -4.74 -22.73
CA LYS A 646 -11.24 -4.57 -21.54
C LYS A 646 -11.87 -3.19 -21.46
N LEU A 647 -11.19 -2.12 -21.90
CA LEU A 647 -11.81 -0.81 -22.05
C LEU A 647 -12.98 -0.83 -23.03
N ARG A 648 -12.84 -1.48 -24.20
CA ARG A 648 -13.93 -1.60 -25.18
C ARG A 648 -15.10 -2.42 -24.66
N VAL A 649 -14.87 -3.51 -23.93
CA VAL A 649 -15.94 -4.27 -23.24
C VAL A 649 -16.66 -3.40 -22.19
N ALA A 650 -15.93 -2.59 -21.42
CA ALA A 650 -16.53 -1.67 -20.46
C ALA A 650 -17.36 -0.57 -21.15
N ILE A 651 -16.82 0.04 -22.21
CA ILE A 651 -17.52 1.03 -23.06
C ILE A 651 -18.80 0.44 -23.67
N GLN A 652 -18.74 -0.78 -24.19
CA GLN A 652 -19.89 -1.48 -24.77
C GLN A 652 -20.96 -1.73 -23.70
N THR A 653 -20.56 -2.28 -22.53
CA THR A 653 -21.47 -2.52 -21.40
C THR A 653 -22.14 -1.22 -20.94
N PHE A 654 -21.38 -0.12 -20.83
CA PHE A 654 -21.93 1.21 -20.51
C PHE A 654 -22.94 1.71 -21.55
N ARG A 655 -22.77 1.43 -22.84
CA ARG A 655 -23.70 1.90 -23.89
C ARG A 655 -24.94 1.02 -24.02
N GLU A 656 -24.75 -0.29 -24.11
CA GLU A 656 -25.76 -1.26 -24.54
C GLU A 656 -26.49 -1.94 -23.37
N HIS A 657 -25.89 -1.96 -22.17
CA HIS A 657 -26.37 -2.72 -21.02
C HIS A 657 -26.47 -1.86 -19.74
N LYS A 658 -27.23 -0.77 -19.82
CA LYS A 658 -27.39 0.22 -18.72
C LYS A 658 -27.79 -0.38 -17.37
N ALA A 659 -28.68 -1.37 -17.33
CA ALA A 659 -29.06 -2.04 -16.08
C ALA A 659 -27.88 -2.84 -15.47
N SER A 660 -27.12 -3.57 -16.28
CA SER A 660 -25.90 -4.27 -15.86
C SER A 660 -24.81 -3.31 -15.39
N TRP A 661 -24.73 -2.14 -16.01
CA TRP A 661 -23.84 -1.06 -15.59
C TRP A 661 -24.22 -0.47 -14.23
N GLU A 662 -25.51 -0.18 -14.01
CA GLU A 662 -26.01 0.29 -12.72
C GLU A 662 -25.78 -0.75 -11.61
N GLY A 663 -25.98 -2.05 -11.91
CA GLY A 663 -25.64 -3.15 -11.01
C GLY A 663 -24.14 -3.22 -10.65
N LEU A 664 -23.25 -2.94 -11.60
CA LEU A 664 -21.81 -2.80 -11.34
C LEU A 664 -21.51 -1.63 -10.40
N MET A 665 -22.13 -0.47 -10.62
CA MET A 665 -21.97 0.72 -9.77
C MET A 665 -22.47 0.43 -8.34
N LYS A 666 -23.68 -0.11 -8.20
CA LYS A 666 -24.29 -0.44 -6.90
C LYS A 666 -23.46 -1.46 -6.13
N ARG A 667 -23.05 -2.57 -6.76
CA ARG A 667 -22.13 -3.56 -6.12
C ARG A 667 -20.79 -2.97 -5.71
N GLY A 668 -20.28 -1.96 -6.43
CA GLY A 668 -19.09 -1.21 -6.02
C GLY A 668 -19.33 -0.36 -4.77
N MET A 669 -20.45 0.37 -4.71
CA MET A 669 -20.77 1.30 -3.62
C MET A 669 -21.20 0.59 -2.34
N SER A 670 -21.84 -0.58 -2.45
CA SER A 670 -22.26 -1.41 -1.31
C SER A 670 -21.13 -2.21 -0.65
N LYS A 671 -19.91 -2.26 -1.22
CA LYS A 671 -18.78 -2.91 -0.56
C LYS A 671 -18.24 -2.05 0.58
N ASP A 672 -18.06 -2.67 1.74
CA ASP A 672 -17.34 -2.02 2.83
C ASP A 672 -15.83 -1.95 2.52
N PHE A 673 -15.31 -0.73 2.54
CA PHE A 673 -13.90 -0.39 2.44
C PHE A 673 -13.44 0.44 3.65
N SER A 674 -14.15 0.36 4.77
CA SER A 674 -13.80 1.00 6.03
C SER A 674 -12.46 0.52 6.60
N TRP A 675 -11.89 1.32 7.49
CA TRP A 675 -10.75 0.89 8.30
C TRP A 675 -11.11 -0.09 9.41
N ASP A 676 -12.39 -0.24 9.76
CA ASP A 676 -12.85 -1.15 10.81
C ASP A 676 -12.86 -2.61 10.33
N SER A 677 -13.29 -2.86 9.09
CA SER A 677 -13.14 -4.16 8.42
C SER A 677 -11.67 -4.58 8.29
N ALA A 678 -10.77 -3.63 8.00
CA ALA A 678 -9.33 -3.87 8.03
C ALA A 678 -8.83 -4.16 9.46
N ALA A 679 -9.28 -3.39 10.46
CA ALA A 679 -8.89 -3.56 11.87
C ALA A 679 -9.24 -4.96 12.40
N ILE A 680 -10.41 -5.51 12.06
CA ILE A 680 -10.82 -6.89 12.39
C ILE A 680 -9.85 -7.94 11.82
N GLN A 681 -9.25 -7.69 10.66
CA GLN A 681 -8.24 -8.58 10.08
C GLN A 681 -6.90 -8.46 10.81
N TYR A 682 -6.51 -7.24 11.21
CA TYR A 682 -5.31 -7.01 12.02
C TYR A 682 -5.43 -7.66 13.41
N GLU A 683 -6.59 -7.57 14.08
CA GLU A 683 -6.86 -8.24 15.37
C GLU A 683 -6.55 -9.74 15.34
N ARG A 684 -6.97 -10.45 14.28
CA ARG A 684 -6.71 -11.89 14.10
C ARG A 684 -5.22 -12.20 14.00
N ILE A 685 -4.44 -11.34 13.35
CA ILE A 685 -2.97 -11.46 13.32
C ILE A 685 -2.39 -11.17 14.69
N PHE A 686 -2.92 -10.21 15.45
CA PHE A 686 -2.46 -9.92 16.81
C PHE A 686 -2.66 -11.13 17.73
N ASP A 687 -3.78 -11.83 17.63
CA ASP A 687 -4.03 -13.09 18.34
C ASP A 687 -2.94 -14.13 18.05
N TRP A 688 -2.69 -14.44 16.77
CA TRP A 688 -1.64 -15.37 16.37
C TRP A 688 -0.25 -14.93 16.85
N THR A 689 0.06 -13.63 16.79
CA THR A 689 1.36 -13.07 17.19
C THR A 689 1.65 -13.26 18.69
N PHE A 690 0.63 -13.24 19.55
CA PHE A 690 0.78 -13.45 21.00
C PHE A 690 0.68 -14.92 21.44
N VAL A 691 0.02 -15.77 20.66
CA VAL A 691 0.04 -17.24 20.87
C VAL A 691 1.44 -17.80 20.61
N ASP A 692 2.12 -17.32 19.57
CA ASP A 692 3.49 -17.74 19.26
C ASP A 692 4.52 -17.19 20.26
N PRO A 693 5.61 -17.93 20.54
CA PRO A 693 6.79 -17.35 21.20
C PRO A 693 7.45 -16.30 20.27
N PRO A 694 8.31 -15.40 20.80
CA PRO A 694 9.10 -14.51 19.96
C PRO A 694 9.90 -15.30 18.90
N TYR A 695 9.85 -14.84 17.64
CA TYR A 695 10.50 -15.54 16.52
C TYR A 695 12.02 -15.56 16.69
N ILE A 696 12.60 -14.42 17.07
CA ILE A 696 13.96 -14.33 17.62
C ILE A 696 13.86 -14.00 19.11
N ARG A 697 14.48 -14.83 19.95
CA ARG A 697 14.44 -14.76 21.42
C ARG A 697 15.59 -13.94 21.99
#